data_AF-A0A2N9LQR5-F1
#
_entry.id   AF-A0A2N9LQR5-F1
#
_cell.length_a   1.000
_cell.length_b   1.000
_cell.length_c   1.000
_cell.angle_alpha   90.00
_cell.angle_beta   90.00
_cell.angle_gamma   90.00
#
_symmetry.space_group_name_H-M   'P 1'
#
loop_
_entity.id
_entity.type
_entity.pdbx_description
1 polymer ?
#
loop_
_entity_poly.entity_id
_entity_poly.type
_entity_poly.pdbx_seq_one_letter_code
_entity_poly.pdbx_strand_id
1 'polypeptide(L)'
;MNRESVWYRRTSYSVPGLLLFVLCGLSIMLSTGCGSTKSLPTTIAFASGQMAPPSSAVANSTVQFAAIVNDDSANLGVSWLLTCGSPTVAGCGSLSRHTASGAPATFIAPASVPPGGTVTIQANSSAVPAASLTVTITITPIVYGPVSIAFSPPLPATVPIGTNPTIVAVVTNDHLGQNGEPMGCTMSPPVCAVAGTCGFLTTLNSCIAIYIPPSQVPQGGTVTFTASSNADPSQTATATVTITPPTVAISLSPLPPASISAGAATNVAAMVTDGTAPDPFGVDWSITCAGTACGSFIPQHTANNVVTSYTAPSAVPPGGTVTVTATSTSDPSKHASAALTVTPATLNNGLLKGQYAFLLSGVQVEGTSVLAGSVIADGNGNITAGEESLSGQQSPVTGITGSYFIGGDGRGTMTLSGLPGIGYGGWLNGQQIFAITAVDPAHVFLEEFDGSGTYNIRGNPVISPWYGRTLRGELELQQPSDFGVPPSGAYAFTMTHGGPTSSQSTCTAFYVCASYYGGVLTADAAGNISNFWMDRYVDGVTGSIVSGSYGPQSFGALDSFGYGKVNLGPYSLTYFLVDSGHLIVMASSSSDNTGLPAGHLYSQSSAAGSLTGTYMFTFAGSTPLTSVNGQDIIGSSPEAIGAWFTSDQNENVSGYLDTNNNGTVQSAPVSGTLVPSIVSGSAVAGRWTLSLVGGGASQFAVYPTINHGLLMFQLDTRKSGTGTALVQALPSPTFQGTYGVSVQQLGTLNTARNQTLGLPVGAWSDISGQIMASSSSNLTGTLDIDQVNGLFLGPSGNFWMQTPGASTTGNFTTGAQGRFTGSITLPATTSTQPGTLGAVFYVVDDSTVMLLENDATPAVGILRVQNF
;
A
#
# COMPACT_ATOMS: atom_id res chain seq x y z
N MET A 1 -3.80 22.49 -36.55
CA MET A 1 -4.65 23.65 -36.95
C MET A 1 -3.87 24.88 -36.51
N ASN A 2 -3.46 25.76 -37.43
CA ASN A 2 -4.21 26.94 -37.93
C ASN A 2 -4.60 27.88 -36.77
N ARG A 3 -4.26 29.17 -36.77
CA ARG A 3 -3.83 30.06 -37.88
C ARG A 3 -3.07 31.31 -37.36
N GLU A 4 -2.31 32.00 -38.25
CA GLU A 4 -2.13 33.48 -38.41
C GLU A 4 -2.40 34.43 -37.21
N SER A 5 -1.68 35.51 -36.84
CA SER A 5 -0.88 36.56 -37.51
C SER A 5 -0.95 37.82 -36.57
N VAL A 6 -0.16 38.92 -36.59
CA VAL A 6 1.21 39.29 -37.06
C VAL A 6 1.53 40.76 -36.59
N TRP A 7 2.75 41.31 -36.80
CA TRP A 7 3.27 42.68 -36.42
C TRP A 7 3.63 42.90 -34.91
N TYR A 8 4.71 43.59 -34.46
CA TYR A 8 5.88 44.17 -35.18
C TYR A 8 7.19 44.42 -34.36
N ARG A 9 8.33 44.16 -35.03
CA ARG A 9 9.69 44.78 -35.01
C ARG A 9 10.56 45.04 -33.74
N ARG A 10 11.87 45.05 -34.03
CA ARG A 10 13.04 45.40 -33.20
C ARG A 10 13.91 46.45 -33.92
N THR A 11 14.57 47.30 -33.13
CA THR A 11 15.90 47.96 -33.32
C THR A 11 16.43 48.39 -34.71
N SER A 12 16.59 49.72 -34.84
CA SER A 12 17.88 50.43 -35.10
C SER A 12 18.41 50.74 -36.51
N TYR A 13 19.13 51.88 -36.54
CA TYR A 13 20.03 52.48 -37.54
C TYR A 13 19.46 53.09 -38.83
N SER A 14 20.01 54.26 -39.19
CA SER A 14 19.55 55.17 -40.25
C SER A 14 20.69 55.63 -41.17
N VAL A 15 20.47 55.53 -42.47
CA VAL A 15 21.31 55.94 -43.63
C VAL A 15 20.30 56.31 -44.73
N PRO A 16 20.39 57.43 -45.52
CA PRO A 16 21.57 57.96 -46.25
C PRO A 16 21.75 59.50 -46.07
N GLY A 17 22.57 60.27 -46.79
CA GLY A 17 23.54 60.00 -47.88
C GLY A 17 23.15 60.63 -49.25
N LEU A 18 23.89 61.67 -49.71
CA LEU A 18 23.83 62.18 -51.10
C LEU A 18 25.10 62.98 -51.49
N LEU A 19 25.31 63.25 -52.78
CA LEU A 19 26.53 63.84 -53.38
C LEU A 19 26.29 65.20 -54.08
N LEU A 20 27.33 66.05 -54.02
CA LEU A 20 28.02 66.84 -55.08
C LEU A 20 27.30 67.53 -56.27
N PHE A 21 28.08 68.41 -56.94
CA PHE A 21 27.85 69.27 -58.13
C PHE A 21 27.19 70.65 -57.85
N VAL A 22 27.71 71.85 -58.18
CA VAL A 22 28.60 72.44 -59.23
C VAL A 22 27.81 73.27 -60.29
N LEU A 23 28.42 74.34 -60.82
CA LEU A 23 27.94 75.46 -61.68
C LEU A 23 27.36 76.66 -60.89
N CYS A 24 27.67 77.96 -61.10
CA CYS A 24 28.44 78.79 -62.07
C CYS A 24 27.58 79.68 -63.02
N GLY A 25 27.85 81.00 -63.00
CA GLY A 25 27.19 82.09 -63.77
C GLY A 25 27.15 83.38 -62.92
N LEU A 26 27.96 84.45 -63.09
CA LEU A 26 28.11 85.43 -64.21
C LEU A 26 26.80 86.21 -64.50
N SER A 27 26.72 87.55 -64.63
CA SER A 27 27.69 88.65 -64.86
C SER A 27 27.13 89.99 -64.26
N ILE A 28 27.54 91.27 -64.46
CA ILE A 28 28.55 92.01 -65.27
C ILE A 28 28.76 93.46 -64.74
N MET A 29 29.91 94.13 -65.01
CA MET A 29 30.20 95.62 -64.92
C MET A 29 30.00 96.37 -63.57
N LEU A 30 30.64 97.51 -63.23
CA LEU A 30 31.73 98.36 -63.75
C LEU A 30 32.34 99.11 -62.53
N SER A 31 33.64 99.42 -62.43
CA SER A 31 34.23 100.70 -62.92
C SER A 31 35.70 100.85 -62.45
N THR A 32 36.39 101.90 -62.92
CA THR A 32 37.82 102.19 -62.73
C THR A 32 38.19 102.90 -61.42
N GLY A 33 39.38 102.68 -60.86
CA GLY A 33 40.03 103.73 -60.06
C GLY A 33 41.19 103.39 -59.11
N CYS A 34 42.43 103.55 -59.60
CA CYS A 34 43.62 104.02 -58.86
C CYS A 34 44.16 103.21 -57.64
N GLY A 35 45.41 103.51 -57.23
CA GLY A 35 45.95 103.14 -55.91
C GLY A 35 47.02 102.05 -55.88
N SER A 36 48.25 102.38 -56.30
CA SER A 36 49.44 101.59 -55.97
C SER A 36 49.84 101.82 -54.50
N THR A 37 49.19 101.14 -53.56
CA THR A 37 49.55 101.18 -52.14
C THR A 37 50.72 100.24 -51.85
N LYS A 38 51.56 100.61 -50.87
CA LYS A 38 52.51 99.65 -50.27
C LYS A 38 51.71 98.55 -49.56
N SER A 39 52.15 97.30 -49.69
CA SER A 39 51.70 96.23 -48.78
C SER A 39 51.98 96.64 -47.33
N LEU A 40 50.95 96.57 -46.48
CA LEU A 40 51.15 96.58 -45.04
C LEU A 40 51.94 95.32 -44.65
N PRO A 41 52.73 95.35 -43.55
CA PRO A 41 53.42 94.16 -43.08
C PRO A 41 52.40 93.13 -42.59
N THR A 42 52.44 91.92 -43.17
CA THR A 42 51.67 90.75 -42.72
C THR A 42 51.89 90.56 -41.22
N THR A 43 50.81 90.65 -40.44
CA THR A 43 50.84 90.50 -38.97
C THR A 43 50.06 89.26 -38.55
N ILE A 44 50.44 88.68 -37.41
CA ILE A 44 49.71 87.55 -36.80
C ILE A 44 49.32 87.91 -35.37
N ALA A 45 48.07 87.60 -35.01
CA ALA A 45 47.50 87.85 -33.68
C ALA A 45 46.61 86.68 -33.25
N PHE A 46 46.40 86.51 -31.94
CA PHE A 46 45.36 85.60 -31.46
C PHE A 46 43.96 86.18 -31.74
N ALA A 47 43.00 85.31 -31.99
CA ALA A 47 41.59 85.70 -32.08
C ALA A 47 41.10 86.22 -30.72
N SER A 48 40.06 87.05 -30.74
CA SER A 48 39.47 87.66 -29.54
C SER A 48 38.21 86.91 -29.06
N GLY A 49 37.72 87.27 -27.87
CA GLY A 49 36.52 86.65 -27.29
C GLY A 49 36.74 85.16 -26.95
N GLN A 50 35.76 84.32 -27.27
CA GLN A 50 35.79 82.87 -26.96
C GLN A 50 36.86 82.07 -27.72
N MET A 51 37.52 82.68 -28.71
CA MET A 51 38.59 82.05 -29.50
C MET A 51 40.00 82.52 -29.07
N ALA A 52 40.10 83.33 -28.02
CA ALA A 52 41.38 83.69 -27.41
C ALA A 52 41.93 82.52 -26.58
N PRO A 53 43.26 82.25 -26.59
CA PRO A 53 43.86 81.30 -25.66
C PRO A 53 43.64 81.74 -24.20
N PRO A 54 43.25 80.83 -23.28
CA PRO A 54 43.05 81.18 -21.88
C PRO A 54 44.37 81.34 -21.13
N SER A 55 44.33 82.03 -19.99
CA SER A 55 45.47 82.13 -19.07
C SER A 55 45.77 80.82 -18.32
N SER A 56 44.79 79.93 -18.19
CA SER A 56 44.94 78.61 -17.58
C SER A 56 44.04 77.55 -18.21
N ALA A 57 44.42 76.28 -18.01
CA ALA A 57 43.65 75.10 -18.37
C ALA A 57 43.81 74.05 -17.27
N VAL A 58 42.79 73.24 -16.99
CA VAL A 58 42.91 72.12 -16.05
C VAL A 58 43.61 70.95 -16.77
N ALA A 59 44.42 70.15 -16.06
CA ALA A 59 44.98 68.91 -16.59
C ALA A 59 43.89 68.03 -17.24
N ASN A 60 44.21 67.35 -18.35
CA ASN A 60 43.28 66.66 -19.26
C ASN A 60 42.15 67.51 -19.91
N SER A 61 42.00 68.80 -19.62
CA SER A 61 40.94 69.61 -20.27
C SER A 61 41.23 69.88 -21.74
N THR A 62 40.19 69.85 -22.57
CA THR A 62 40.26 70.27 -23.98
C THR A 62 39.84 71.73 -24.12
N VAL A 63 40.63 72.51 -24.86
CA VAL A 63 40.43 73.93 -25.12
C VAL A 63 40.55 74.18 -26.63
N GLN A 64 39.81 75.14 -27.16
CA GLN A 64 39.99 75.63 -28.54
C GLN A 64 40.30 77.13 -28.54
N PHE A 65 41.18 77.54 -29.45
CA PHE A 65 41.55 78.93 -29.71
C PHE A 65 42.01 79.08 -31.16
N ALA A 66 42.14 80.31 -31.67
CA ALA A 66 42.64 80.56 -33.02
C ALA A 66 43.67 81.68 -33.05
N ALA A 67 44.45 81.71 -34.14
CA ALA A 67 45.25 82.86 -34.53
C ALA A 67 44.90 83.27 -35.97
N ILE A 68 44.93 84.57 -36.22
CA ILE A 68 44.59 85.20 -37.49
C ILE A 68 45.88 85.80 -38.06
N VAL A 69 46.21 85.41 -39.29
CA VAL A 69 47.22 86.08 -40.11
C VAL A 69 46.50 87.11 -40.97
N ASN A 70 46.80 88.39 -40.76
CA ASN A 70 46.30 89.51 -41.55
C ASN A 70 47.06 89.57 -42.89
N ASP A 71 46.36 89.89 -43.98
CA ASP A 71 46.88 89.92 -45.36
C ASP A 71 47.45 88.58 -45.89
N ASP A 72 47.01 87.44 -45.34
CA ASP A 72 47.28 86.08 -45.86
C ASP A 72 46.52 85.79 -47.16
N SER A 73 46.85 86.53 -48.22
CA SER A 73 46.24 86.40 -49.56
C SER A 73 46.47 85.03 -50.23
N ALA A 74 47.36 84.20 -49.67
CA ALA A 74 47.63 82.83 -50.12
C ALA A 74 46.91 81.75 -49.27
N ASN A 75 46.21 82.13 -48.19
CA ASN A 75 45.54 81.24 -47.23
C ASN A 75 46.46 80.14 -46.64
N LEU A 76 47.74 80.46 -46.41
CA LEU A 76 48.73 79.50 -45.92
C LEU A 76 48.56 79.20 -44.42
N GLY A 77 47.87 80.07 -43.66
CA GLY A 77 47.41 79.79 -42.30
C GLY A 77 48.52 79.72 -41.25
N VAL A 78 48.22 79.07 -40.13
CA VAL A 78 49.03 79.07 -38.91
C VAL A 78 49.63 77.69 -38.67
N SER A 79 50.95 77.65 -38.57
CA SER A 79 51.70 76.48 -38.08
C SER A 79 51.88 76.60 -36.56
N TRP A 80 51.58 75.54 -35.83
CA TRP A 80 51.51 75.54 -34.37
C TRP A 80 52.60 74.69 -33.74
N LEU A 81 53.25 75.23 -32.70
CA LEU A 81 54.24 74.53 -31.89
C LEU A 81 53.85 74.57 -30.41
N LEU A 82 53.88 73.40 -29.76
CA LEU A 82 53.61 73.21 -28.33
C LEU A 82 54.92 72.86 -27.61
N THR A 83 55.22 73.56 -26.53
CA THR A 83 56.42 73.34 -25.70
C THR A 83 56.09 73.46 -24.21
N CYS A 84 56.90 72.85 -23.36
CA CYS A 84 56.82 72.94 -21.89
C CYS A 84 58.13 72.39 -21.28
N GLY A 85 58.28 72.38 -19.95
CA GLY A 85 59.46 71.82 -19.28
C GLY A 85 59.57 70.28 -19.28
N SER A 86 58.73 69.56 -20.03
CA SER A 86 58.80 68.09 -20.16
C SER A 86 59.91 67.68 -21.16
N PRO A 87 60.70 66.63 -20.86
CA PRO A 87 61.66 66.06 -21.82
C PRO A 87 60.99 65.28 -22.97
N THR A 88 59.67 65.08 -22.93
CA THR A 88 58.89 64.45 -24.01
C THR A 88 57.72 65.35 -24.44
N VAL A 89 57.46 65.41 -25.75
CA VAL A 89 56.40 66.26 -26.34
C VAL A 89 55.01 65.88 -25.80
N ALA A 90 54.77 64.59 -25.55
CA ALA A 90 53.52 64.09 -24.97
C ALA A 90 53.26 64.62 -23.55
N GLY A 91 54.31 64.87 -22.76
CA GLY A 91 54.19 65.48 -21.43
C GLY A 91 53.77 66.96 -21.44
N CYS A 92 53.66 67.59 -22.62
CA CYS A 92 53.10 68.92 -22.77
C CYS A 92 51.61 68.93 -23.17
N GLY A 93 50.99 67.76 -23.37
CA GLY A 93 49.65 67.62 -23.92
C GLY A 93 49.67 67.40 -25.43
N SER A 94 48.62 67.80 -26.14
CA SER A 94 48.57 67.76 -27.61
C SER A 94 47.94 69.01 -28.21
N LEU A 95 48.34 69.36 -29.44
CA LEU A 95 47.90 70.56 -30.16
C LEU A 95 47.73 70.26 -31.65
N SER A 96 46.70 70.81 -32.29
CA SER A 96 46.54 70.82 -33.74
C SER A 96 47.77 71.42 -34.44
N ARG A 97 48.47 70.63 -35.27
CA ARG A 97 49.77 71.04 -35.87
C ARG A 97 49.70 72.23 -36.84
N HIS A 98 48.59 72.37 -37.56
CA HIS A 98 48.35 73.44 -38.53
C HIS A 98 46.85 73.75 -38.61
N THR A 99 46.50 75.01 -38.85
CA THR A 99 45.13 75.46 -39.11
C THR A 99 45.10 76.52 -40.21
N ALA A 100 43.97 76.69 -40.89
CA ALA A 100 43.74 77.90 -41.70
C ALA A 100 43.74 79.17 -40.80
N SER A 101 43.95 80.34 -41.41
CA SER A 101 43.87 81.63 -40.69
C SER A 101 42.49 81.80 -40.05
N GLY A 102 42.45 82.05 -38.73
CA GLY A 102 41.21 82.19 -37.95
C GLY A 102 40.48 80.89 -37.60
N ALA A 103 40.93 79.72 -38.07
CA ALA A 103 40.30 78.44 -37.73
C ALA A 103 40.75 77.91 -36.35
N PRO A 104 39.89 77.16 -35.62
CA PRO A 104 40.23 76.62 -34.30
C PRO A 104 41.38 75.61 -34.35
N ALA A 105 42.44 75.91 -33.58
CA ALA A 105 43.34 74.90 -33.07
C ALA A 105 42.73 74.27 -31.81
N THR A 106 42.79 72.95 -31.71
CA THR A 106 42.40 72.21 -30.50
C THR A 106 43.64 71.88 -29.70
N PHE A 107 43.63 72.26 -28.42
CA PHE A 107 44.63 71.92 -27.42
C PHE A 107 44.02 70.97 -26.38
N ILE A 108 44.72 69.90 -26.04
CA ILE A 108 44.38 69.04 -24.91
C ILE A 108 45.50 69.19 -23.89
N ALA A 109 45.17 69.68 -22.70
CA ALA A 109 46.11 69.85 -21.60
C ALA A 109 46.71 68.50 -21.17
N PRO A 110 47.99 68.47 -20.72
CA PRO A 110 48.62 67.24 -20.26
C PRO A 110 47.87 66.64 -19.06
N ALA A 111 47.98 65.32 -18.88
CA ALA A 111 47.33 64.59 -17.79
C ALA A 111 47.89 64.92 -16.39
N SER A 112 49.08 65.51 -16.34
CA SER A 112 49.71 66.03 -15.14
C SER A 112 50.26 67.43 -15.39
N VAL A 113 50.41 68.22 -14.33
CA VAL A 113 51.05 69.53 -14.40
C VAL A 113 52.52 69.34 -14.83
N PRO A 114 52.98 69.91 -15.96
CA PRO A 114 54.33 69.70 -16.46
C PRO A 114 55.37 70.45 -15.60
N PRO A 115 56.67 70.10 -15.69
CA PRO A 115 57.73 70.87 -15.03
C PRO A 115 57.66 72.35 -15.46
N GLY A 116 57.65 73.26 -14.47
CA GLY A 116 57.43 74.69 -14.70
C GLY A 116 55.96 75.14 -14.69
N GLY A 117 55.00 74.25 -14.43
CA GLY A 117 53.57 74.57 -14.19
C GLY A 117 52.78 75.06 -15.42
N THR A 118 53.42 75.10 -16.58
CA THR A 118 52.95 75.86 -17.74
C THR A 118 53.25 75.14 -19.05
N VAL A 119 52.48 75.45 -20.09
CA VAL A 119 52.80 75.13 -21.49
C VAL A 119 52.91 76.43 -22.28
N THR A 120 53.82 76.49 -23.24
CA THR A 120 53.97 77.61 -24.17
C THR A 120 53.58 77.16 -25.56
N ILE A 121 52.59 77.85 -26.13
CA ILE A 121 52.07 77.66 -27.47
C ILE A 121 52.58 78.79 -28.35
N GLN A 122 53.24 78.43 -29.45
CA GLN A 122 53.73 79.37 -30.46
C GLN A 122 52.89 79.21 -31.74
N ALA A 123 52.31 80.32 -32.19
CA ALA A 123 51.62 80.45 -33.47
C ALA A 123 52.57 81.12 -34.47
N ASN A 124 52.88 80.43 -35.57
CA ASN A 124 53.75 80.91 -36.63
C ASN A 124 52.94 81.14 -37.92
N SER A 125 53.10 82.30 -38.55
CA SER A 125 52.52 82.56 -39.88
C SER A 125 53.22 81.69 -40.92
N SER A 126 52.45 80.85 -41.62
CA SER A 126 52.99 80.02 -42.70
C SER A 126 53.21 80.83 -43.99
N ALA A 127 52.60 82.02 -44.10
CA ALA A 127 52.83 82.97 -45.18
C ALA A 127 54.09 83.83 -44.98
N VAL A 128 54.42 84.17 -43.74
CA VAL A 128 55.62 84.95 -43.38
C VAL A 128 56.30 84.30 -42.17
N PRO A 129 57.28 83.40 -42.36
CA PRO A 129 57.90 82.63 -41.27
C PRO A 129 58.60 83.44 -40.17
N ALA A 130 58.86 84.73 -40.40
CA ALA A 130 59.38 85.66 -39.40
C ALA A 130 58.30 86.28 -38.49
N ALA A 131 57.02 86.08 -38.79
CA ALA A 131 55.90 86.58 -38.01
C ALA A 131 55.33 85.47 -37.12
N SER A 132 55.58 85.58 -35.81
CA SER A 132 55.17 84.61 -34.80
C SER A 132 54.73 85.30 -33.50
N LEU A 133 53.82 84.67 -32.76
CA LEU A 133 53.51 85.06 -31.38
C LEU A 133 53.37 83.85 -30.45
N THR A 134 53.58 84.08 -29.15
CA THR A 134 53.56 83.05 -28.11
C THR A 134 52.54 83.38 -27.02
N VAL A 135 51.89 82.36 -26.47
CA VAL A 135 51.11 82.44 -25.23
C VAL A 135 51.55 81.34 -24.27
N THR A 136 51.57 81.64 -22.99
CA THR A 136 51.81 80.67 -21.91
C THR A 136 50.50 80.38 -21.21
N ILE A 137 50.09 79.11 -21.17
CA ILE A 137 48.89 78.65 -20.45
C ILE A 137 49.35 77.94 -19.18
N THR A 138 48.79 78.33 -18.03
CA THR A 138 49.05 77.68 -16.74
C THR A 138 48.25 76.40 -16.63
N ILE A 139 48.89 75.26 -16.37
CA ILE A 139 48.18 73.99 -16.18
C ILE A 139 47.88 73.81 -14.69
N THR A 140 46.61 73.88 -14.31
CA THR A 140 46.19 73.60 -12.93
C THR A 140 45.89 72.11 -12.73
N PRO A 141 46.22 71.52 -11.58
CA PRO A 141 45.85 70.13 -11.29
C PRO A 141 44.33 69.98 -11.20
N ILE A 142 43.84 68.75 -11.37
CA ILE A 142 42.45 68.41 -11.05
C ILE A 142 42.30 68.46 -9.52
N VAL A 143 41.24 69.11 -9.04
CA VAL A 143 40.89 69.16 -7.61
C VAL A 143 39.73 68.20 -7.37
N TYR A 144 39.98 67.14 -6.62
CA TYR A 144 38.97 66.16 -6.22
C TYR A 144 38.35 66.54 -4.87
N GLY A 145 37.12 66.08 -4.63
CA GLY A 145 36.51 66.12 -3.30
C GLY A 145 37.11 65.07 -2.36
N PRO A 146 36.71 65.03 -1.07
CA PRO A 146 37.15 63.98 -0.16
C PRO A 146 36.68 62.61 -0.68
N VAL A 147 37.63 61.71 -0.91
CA VAL A 147 37.36 60.32 -1.31
C VAL A 147 36.59 59.61 -0.20
N SER A 148 35.62 58.79 -0.55
CA SER A 148 34.98 57.85 0.38
C SER A 148 34.51 56.60 -0.35
N ILE A 149 34.32 55.50 0.38
CA ILE A 149 33.92 54.20 -0.18
C ILE A 149 32.85 53.56 0.70
N ALA A 150 31.85 52.95 0.07
CA ALA A 150 30.76 52.22 0.75
C ALA A 150 30.26 51.05 -0.09
N PHE A 151 29.66 50.04 0.54
CA PHE A 151 28.87 49.04 -0.16
C PHE A 151 27.50 49.61 -0.51
N SER A 152 27.13 49.60 -1.79
CA SER A 152 25.88 50.19 -2.28
C SER A 152 25.26 49.32 -3.39
N PRO A 153 24.12 48.65 -3.15
CA PRO A 153 23.35 48.65 -1.90
C PRO A 153 24.12 48.01 -0.72
N PRO A 154 23.72 48.28 0.54
CA PRO A 154 24.27 47.59 1.70
C PRO A 154 24.13 46.07 1.58
N LEU A 155 25.10 45.33 2.11
CA LEU A 155 25.11 43.87 2.04
C LEU A 155 23.97 43.26 2.89
N PRO A 156 23.39 42.12 2.47
CA PRO A 156 22.39 41.42 3.27
C PRO A 156 22.98 40.93 4.60
N ALA A 157 22.23 41.06 5.69
CA ALA A 157 22.69 40.66 7.02
C ALA A 157 22.91 39.14 7.17
N THR A 158 22.22 38.34 6.35
CA THR A 158 22.35 36.87 6.28
C THR A 158 22.50 36.40 4.84
N VAL A 159 23.32 35.37 4.63
CA VAL A 159 23.52 34.68 3.35
C VAL A 159 23.53 33.17 3.60
N PRO A 160 22.52 32.41 3.16
CA PRO A 160 22.54 30.95 3.23
C PRO A 160 23.64 30.36 2.35
N ILE A 161 24.20 29.21 2.77
CA ILE A 161 25.06 28.38 1.93
C ILE A 161 24.38 28.08 0.59
N GLY A 162 25.15 28.08 -0.50
CA GLY A 162 24.66 27.87 -1.87
C GLY A 162 24.06 29.13 -2.54
N THR A 163 23.84 30.22 -1.82
CA THR A 163 23.39 31.49 -2.43
C THR A 163 24.58 32.40 -2.77
N ASN A 164 24.64 32.90 -4.00
CA ASN A 164 25.80 33.63 -4.52
C ASN A 164 25.49 35.12 -4.76
N PRO A 165 25.51 35.98 -3.72
CA PRO A 165 25.16 37.39 -3.86
C PRO A 165 26.25 38.20 -4.58
N THR A 166 25.83 39.18 -5.39
CA THR A 166 26.74 40.18 -5.96
C THR A 166 27.04 41.26 -4.92
N ILE A 167 28.33 41.53 -4.71
CA ILE A 167 28.85 42.59 -3.85
C ILE A 167 29.31 43.75 -4.74
N VAL A 168 28.86 44.96 -4.40
CA VAL A 168 29.18 46.21 -5.11
C VAL A 168 29.71 47.23 -4.11
N ALA A 169 30.97 47.62 -4.28
CA ALA A 169 31.54 48.80 -3.65
C ALA A 169 31.43 50.01 -4.59
N VAL A 170 31.23 51.20 -4.03
CA VAL A 170 31.18 52.47 -4.78
C VAL A 170 32.15 53.46 -4.14
N VAL A 171 33.06 54.00 -4.95
CA VAL A 171 33.97 55.08 -4.57
C VAL A 171 33.35 56.41 -4.98
N THR A 172 33.19 57.33 -4.02
CA THR A 172 32.72 58.70 -4.24
C THR A 172 33.93 59.64 -4.33
N ASN A 173 33.88 60.62 -5.25
CA ASN A 173 35.00 61.51 -5.59
C ASN A 173 36.27 60.76 -6.05
N ASP A 174 36.10 59.61 -6.71
CA ASP A 174 37.21 58.80 -7.21
C ASP A 174 38.15 59.60 -8.14
N HIS A 175 39.45 59.31 -8.04
CA HIS A 175 40.47 59.98 -8.85
C HIS A 175 40.55 59.33 -10.24
N LEU A 176 41.05 60.08 -11.23
CA LEU A 176 41.34 59.53 -12.55
C LEU A 176 42.78 59.02 -12.61
N GLY A 177 42.96 57.81 -13.14
CA GLY A 177 44.27 57.25 -13.46
C GLY A 177 44.95 57.95 -14.64
N GLN A 178 46.18 57.54 -14.95
CA GLN A 178 46.97 58.12 -16.06
C GLN A 178 46.35 57.90 -17.45
N ASN A 179 45.36 57.00 -17.56
CA ASN A 179 44.54 56.73 -18.74
C ASN A 179 43.27 57.60 -18.83
N GLY A 180 42.95 58.40 -17.81
CA GLY A 180 41.73 59.21 -17.75
C GLY A 180 40.48 58.49 -17.21
N GLU A 181 40.59 57.21 -16.83
CA GLU A 181 39.49 56.42 -16.24
C GLU A 181 39.54 56.46 -14.70
N PRO A 182 38.41 56.22 -13.99
CA PRO A 182 38.39 56.14 -12.53
C PRO A 182 39.33 55.05 -11.98
N MET A 183 40.06 55.35 -10.89
CA MET A 183 41.01 54.43 -10.27
C MET A 183 40.32 53.24 -9.58
N GLY A 184 39.08 53.42 -9.14
CA GLY A 184 38.24 52.41 -8.50
C GLY A 184 38.73 52.02 -7.11
N CYS A 185 38.52 50.75 -6.80
CA CYS A 185 38.83 50.15 -5.51
C CYS A 185 39.48 48.77 -5.66
N THR A 186 39.88 48.19 -4.54
CA THR A 186 40.36 46.80 -4.44
C THR A 186 39.52 46.07 -3.40
N MET A 187 38.95 44.93 -3.80
CA MET A 187 38.25 43.99 -2.91
C MET A 187 39.25 43.04 -2.26
N SER A 188 39.32 43.03 -0.94
CA SER A 188 40.10 42.04 -0.18
C SER A 188 39.40 40.67 -0.16
N PRO A 189 40.14 39.55 -0.03
CA PRO A 189 39.55 38.25 0.24
C PRO A 189 38.65 38.26 1.50
N PRO A 190 37.56 37.47 1.52
CA PRO A 190 36.65 37.42 2.66
C PRO A 190 37.34 36.87 3.92
N VAL A 191 37.08 37.50 5.07
CA VAL A 191 37.73 37.17 6.35
C VAL A 191 36.71 36.65 7.35
N CYS A 192 37.06 35.58 8.06
CA CYS A 192 36.28 34.93 9.11
C CYS A 192 37.25 34.37 10.18
N ALA A 193 36.75 33.73 11.24
CA ALA A 193 37.59 33.34 12.38
C ALA A 193 38.73 32.37 12.04
N VAL A 194 38.61 31.60 10.96
CA VAL A 194 39.67 30.74 10.42
C VAL A 194 39.98 31.18 9.00
N ALA A 195 41.24 31.57 8.74
CA ALA A 195 41.65 32.04 7.42
C ALA A 195 41.47 30.94 6.36
N GLY A 196 40.87 31.29 5.22
CA GLY A 196 40.65 30.38 4.09
C GLY A 196 39.35 29.56 4.14
N THR A 197 38.60 29.52 5.26
CA THR A 197 37.31 28.81 5.33
C THR A 197 36.11 29.71 4.98
N CYS A 198 36.35 30.89 4.41
CA CYS A 198 35.39 32.00 4.36
C CYS A 198 34.68 32.16 3.01
N GLY A 199 34.70 31.12 2.15
CA GLY A 199 34.31 31.23 0.76
C GLY A 199 35.31 32.04 -0.07
N PHE A 200 34.90 32.51 -1.25
CA PHE A 200 35.75 33.33 -2.12
C PHE A 200 34.96 34.34 -2.94
N LEU A 201 35.67 35.30 -3.54
CA LEU A 201 35.11 36.31 -4.44
C LEU A 201 35.51 35.99 -5.88
N THR A 202 34.51 35.91 -6.77
CA THR A 202 34.72 35.90 -8.22
C THR A 202 34.61 37.33 -8.73
N THR A 203 35.73 37.96 -9.07
CA THR A 203 35.78 39.36 -9.51
C THR A 203 35.15 39.53 -10.90
N LEU A 204 34.25 40.52 -11.02
CA LEU A 204 33.67 40.95 -12.29
C LEU A 204 34.37 42.23 -12.79
N ASN A 205 34.74 43.12 -11.88
CA ASN A 205 35.66 44.24 -12.10
C ASN A 205 36.33 44.63 -10.76
N SER A 206 37.00 45.78 -10.69
CA SER A 206 37.70 46.30 -9.50
C SER A 206 36.79 46.47 -8.27
N CYS A 207 35.52 46.84 -8.44
CA CYS A 207 34.58 47.12 -7.36
C CYS A 207 33.33 46.23 -7.33
N ILE A 208 33.22 45.26 -8.24
CA ILE A 208 32.10 44.31 -8.30
C ILE A 208 32.63 42.89 -8.31
N ALA A 209 32.12 42.05 -7.40
CA ALA A 209 32.43 40.63 -7.33
C ALA A 209 31.19 39.81 -6.94
N ILE A 210 31.11 38.56 -7.36
CA ILE A 210 30.15 37.58 -6.84
C ILE A 210 30.80 36.87 -5.66
N TYR A 211 30.15 36.89 -4.50
CA TYR A 211 30.56 36.07 -3.36
C TYR A 211 30.02 34.65 -3.53
N ILE A 212 30.90 33.67 -3.31
CA ILE A 212 30.55 32.25 -3.29
C ILE A 212 30.84 31.75 -1.86
N PRO A 213 29.80 31.43 -1.07
CA PRO A 213 29.96 30.97 0.31
C PRO A 213 30.72 29.64 0.42
N PRO A 214 31.30 29.34 1.60
CA PRO A 214 31.80 28.01 1.89
C PRO A 214 30.66 26.97 1.97
N SER A 215 30.98 25.69 1.73
CA SER A 215 30.04 24.55 1.81
C SER A 215 29.71 24.10 3.24
N GLN A 216 30.20 24.82 4.25
CA GLN A 216 29.97 24.62 5.68
C GLN A 216 29.89 26.00 6.34
N VAL A 217 29.12 26.15 7.42
CA VAL A 217 29.09 27.41 8.17
C VAL A 217 30.48 27.64 8.79
N PRO A 218 31.18 28.75 8.49
CA PRO A 218 32.51 29.00 9.03
C PRO A 218 32.46 29.18 10.55
N GLN A 219 33.58 28.90 11.22
CA GLN A 219 33.66 29.09 12.68
C GLN A 219 33.36 30.56 13.05
N GLY A 220 32.47 30.77 14.02
CA GLY A 220 31.95 32.10 14.36
C GLY A 220 30.80 32.59 13.47
N GLY A 221 30.33 31.79 12.50
CA GLY A 221 29.10 32.00 11.73
C GLY A 221 29.06 33.24 10.83
N THR A 222 30.18 33.94 10.68
CA THR A 222 30.21 35.29 10.08
C THR A 222 31.40 35.45 9.12
N VAL A 223 31.20 36.26 8.08
CA VAL A 223 32.20 36.63 7.08
C VAL A 223 32.20 38.14 6.90
N THR A 224 33.39 38.74 6.94
CA THR A 224 33.61 40.18 6.77
C THR A 224 34.25 40.45 5.41
N PHE A 225 33.70 41.41 4.69
CA PHE A 225 34.18 41.93 3.41
C PHE A 225 34.82 43.30 3.63
N THR A 226 35.94 43.54 2.94
CA THR A 226 36.65 44.82 2.97
C THR A 226 36.93 45.28 1.55
N ALA A 227 36.53 46.52 1.22
CA ALA A 227 36.95 47.22 0.02
C ALA A 227 37.82 48.43 0.41
N SER A 228 38.87 48.73 -0.36
CA SER A 228 39.74 49.90 -0.16
C SER A 228 39.79 50.73 -1.44
N SER A 229 39.74 52.07 -1.35
CA SER A 229 39.86 52.92 -2.54
C SER A 229 41.29 52.91 -3.08
N ASN A 230 41.43 52.82 -4.40
CA ASN A 230 42.73 52.92 -5.05
C ASN A 230 43.23 54.38 -5.12
N ALA A 231 42.32 55.36 -5.02
CA ALA A 231 42.61 56.79 -5.02
C ALA A 231 43.10 57.29 -3.64
N ASP A 232 42.54 56.77 -2.55
CA ASP A 232 43.02 56.96 -1.18
C ASP A 232 42.89 55.63 -0.40
N PRO A 233 43.98 54.84 -0.30
CA PRO A 233 43.98 53.56 0.42
C PRO A 233 43.64 53.64 1.92
N SER A 234 43.61 54.84 2.52
CA SER A 234 43.13 55.01 3.90
C SER A 234 41.61 54.91 4.01
N GLN A 235 40.87 55.08 2.91
CA GLN A 235 39.42 54.91 2.87
C GLN A 235 39.06 53.44 2.62
N THR A 236 38.37 52.83 3.58
CA THR A 236 37.91 51.44 3.49
C THR A 236 36.45 51.28 3.88
N ALA A 237 35.72 50.42 3.16
CA ALA A 237 34.38 49.98 3.49
C ALA A 237 34.44 48.56 4.07
N THR A 238 33.88 48.35 5.25
CA THR A 238 33.78 47.03 5.90
C THR A 238 32.33 46.67 6.18
N ALA A 239 31.94 45.43 5.88
CA ALA A 239 30.62 44.90 6.20
C ALA A 239 30.72 43.41 6.59
N THR A 240 29.96 42.99 7.60
CA THR A 240 29.92 41.62 8.11
C THR A 240 28.57 40.99 7.82
N VAL A 241 28.59 39.74 7.36
CA VAL A 241 27.43 38.95 6.93
C VAL A 241 27.42 37.63 7.69
N THR A 242 26.26 37.24 8.22
CA THR A 242 26.07 35.95 8.89
C THR A 242 25.80 34.85 7.85
N ILE A 243 26.57 33.77 7.88
CA ILE A 243 26.37 32.60 7.02
C ILE A 243 25.49 31.60 7.74
N THR A 244 24.37 31.22 7.14
CA THR A 244 23.42 30.26 7.73
C THR A 244 23.45 28.92 6.99
N PRO A 245 23.08 27.80 7.65
CA PRO A 245 22.77 26.56 6.95
C PRO A 245 21.69 26.78 5.86
N PRO A 246 21.61 25.90 4.85
CA PRO A 246 20.52 25.90 3.90
C PRO A 246 19.23 25.39 4.58
N THR A 247 18.06 25.76 4.04
CA THR A 247 16.76 25.53 4.71
C THR A 247 16.09 24.28 4.17
N VAL A 248 16.20 23.16 4.89
CA VAL A 248 15.52 21.91 4.53
C VAL A 248 14.00 22.11 4.52
N ALA A 249 13.40 21.72 3.40
CA ALA A 249 11.97 21.58 3.18
C ALA A 249 11.66 20.16 2.68
N ILE A 250 10.45 19.69 2.98
CA ILE A 250 9.95 18.37 2.56
C ILE A 250 8.50 18.49 2.10
N SER A 251 8.12 17.78 1.05
CA SER A 251 6.74 17.70 0.55
C SER A 251 6.41 16.29 0.05
N LEU A 252 5.14 15.89 0.17
CA LEU A 252 4.63 14.66 -0.43
C LEU A 252 4.37 14.90 -1.93
N SER A 253 4.94 14.07 -2.79
CA SER A 253 4.85 14.21 -4.25
C SER A 253 5.03 12.84 -4.93
N PRO A 254 3.97 12.23 -5.49
CA PRO A 254 2.58 12.69 -5.48
C PRO A 254 1.99 12.73 -4.06
N LEU A 255 0.92 13.51 -3.88
CA LEU A 255 0.11 13.47 -2.67
C LEU A 255 -0.61 12.10 -2.59
N PRO A 256 -0.70 11.47 -1.39
CA PRO A 256 -1.46 10.23 -1.21
C PRO A 256 -2.94 10.38 -1.60
N PRO A 257 -3.65 9.29 -1.97
CA PRO A 257 -5.07 9.34 -2.28
C PRO A 257 -5.91 9.72 -1.06
N ALA A 258 -6.97 10.50 -1.25
CA ALA A 258 -7.83 10.97 -0.14
C ALA A 258 -8.53 9.83 0.63
N SER A 259 -8.69 8.68 0.00
CA SER A 259 -9.22 7.45 0.60
C SER A 259 -8.49 6.22 0.06
N ILE A 260 -8.43 5.17 0.89
CA ILE A 260 -7.91 3.85 0.56
C ILE A 260 -8.83 2.80 1.21
N SER A 261 -9.04 1.66 0.57
CA SER A 261 -9.73 0.55 1.22
C SER A 261 -8.85 -0.07 2.31
N ALA A 262 -9.46 -0.68 3.31
CA ALA A 262 -8.79 -1.62 4.20
C ALA A 262 -8.05 -2.69 3.41
N GLY A 263 -6.92 -3.19 3.94
CA GLY A 263 -6.03 -4.15 3.30
C GLY A 263 -5.24 -3.65 2.08
N ALA A 264 -5.75 -2.65 1.35
CA ALA A 264 -5.19 -2.20 0.08
C ALA A 264 -3.88 -1.41 0.24
N ALA A 265 -3.02 -1.50 -0.79
CA ALA A 265 -1.75 -0.78 -0.85
C ALA A 265 -1.76 0.40 -1.84
N THR A 266 -0.97 1.43 -1.56
CA THR A 266 -0.75 2.58 -2.44
C THR A 266 0.70 3.07 -2.36
N ASN A 267 1.22 3.61 -3.46
CA ASN A 267 2.60 4.09 -3.52
C ASN A 267 2.67 5.58 -3.19
N VAL A 268 3.57 5.95 -2.27
CA VAL A 268 3.80 7.33 -1.85
C VAL A 268 5.28 7.68 -1.96
N ALA A 269 5.58 8.96 -2.19
CA ALA A 269 6.94 9.47 -2.24
C ALA A 269 6.98 10.89 -1.64
N ALA A 270 8.17 11.29 -1.18
CA ALA A 270 8.42 12.63 -0.68
C ALA A 270 9.70 13.20 -1.32
N MET A 271 9.65 14.49 -1.61
CA MET A 271 10.78 15.28 -2.10
C MET A 271 11.33 16.09 -0.93
N VAL A 272 12.60 15.89 -0.62
CA VAL A 272 13.40 16.72 0.29
C VAL A 272 14.29 17.63 -0.54
N THR A 273 14.42 18.89 -0.15
CA THR A 273 15.37 19.84 -0.74
C THR A 273 15.74 20.91 0.27
N ASP A 274 16.97 21.41 0.20
CA ASP A 274 17.46 22.54 0.98
C ASP A 274 17.64 23.82 0.13
N GLY A 275 17.30 23.74 -1.17
CA GLY A 275 17.56 24.77 -2.18
C GLY A 275 18.83 24.54 -3.01
N THR A 276 19.66 23.56 -2.68
CA THR A 276 20.87 23.19 -3.46
C THR A 276 20.60 21.99 -4.38
N ALA A 277 21.57 21.65 -5.24
CA ALA A 277 21.44 20.54 -6.17
C ALA A 277 22.80 19.90 -6.51
N PRO A 278 22.94 18.55 -6.51
CA PRO A 278 22.04 17.51 -5.99
C PRO A 278 22.63 16.79 -4.75
N ASP A 279 22.00 16.94 -3.59
CA ASP A 279 22.45 16.30 -2.34
C ASP A 279 21.67 15.00 -1.98
N PRO A 280 22.30 14.03 -1.29
CA PRO A 280 21.76 12.70 -1.04
C PRO A 280 20.81 12.67 0.18
N PHE A 281 19.67 13.34 0.09
CA PHE A 281 18.66 13.32 1.16
C PHE A 281 17.97 11.95 1.30
N GLY A 282 17.46 11.67 2.50
CA GLY A 282 16.64 10.50 2.83
C GLY A 282 15.29 10.90 3.45
N VAL A 283 14.35 9.96 3.44
CA VAL A 283 12.99 10.08 3.99
C VAL A 283 12.68 8.89 4.87
N ASP A 284 12.29 9.18 6.11
CA ASP A 284 11.81 8.19 7.08
C ASP A 284 10.28 8.25 7.18
N TRP A 285 9.62 7.09 7.03
CA TRP A 285 8.16 7.00 6.96
C TRP A 285 7.53 6.49 8.26
N SER A 286 6.42 7.12 8.63
CA SER A 286 5.64 6.79 9.84
C SER A 286 4.14 6.96 9.59
N ILE A 287 3.35 6.19 10.33
CA ILE A 287 1.88 6.14 10.21
C ILE A 287 1.27 6.19 11.61
N THR A 288 0.18 6.94 11.77
CA THR A 288 -0.58 7.02 13.03
C THR A 288 -2.08 7.00 12.78
N CYS A 289 -2.84 6.55 13.77
CA CYS A 289 -4.30 6.51 13.79
C CYS A 289 -4.79 6.48 15.25
N ALA A 290 -6.09 6.48 15.50
CA ALA A 290 -6.62 6.38 16.87
C ALA A 290 -6.74 4.92 17.40
N GLY A 291 -6.17 3.95 16.69
CA GLY A 291 -6.00 2.56 17.12
C GLY A 291 -4.52 2.14 17.13
N THR A 292 -4.26 0.84 17.33
CA THR A 292 -2.91 0.26 17.34
C THR A 292 -2.47 -0.24 15.97
N ALA A 293 -3.39 -0.81 15.18
CA ALA A 293 -3.14 -1.26 13.81
C ALA A 293 -3.47 -0.13 12.82
N CYS A 294 -2.43 0.58 12.35
CA CYS A 294 -2.58 1.74 11.47
C CYS A 294 -2.08 1.52 10.03
N GLY A 295 -1.65 0.31 9.65
CA GLY A 295 -1.00 0.01 8.38
C GLY A 295 0.53 -0.06 8.48
N SER A 296 1.23 -0.22 7.35
CA SER A 296 2.69 -0.41 7.30
C SER A 296 3.34 0.18 6.03
N PHE A 297 4.68 0.34 6.04
CA PHE A 297 5.47 0.81 4.89
C PHE A 297 6.54 -0.20 4.48
N ILE A 298 6.68 -0.43 3.17
CA ILE A 298 7.73 -1.27 2.60
C ILE A 298 8.39 -0.53 1.42
N PRO A 299 9.66 -0.08 1.53
CA PRO A 299 10.48 0.02 2.75
C PRO A 299 10.08 1.21 3.64
N GLN A 300 10.37 1.14 4.95
CA GLN A 300 10.09 2.24 5.88
C GLN A 300 11.03 3.45 5.73
N HIS A 301 12.18 3.29 5.05
CA HIS A 301 13.11 4.37 4.71
C HIS A 301 13.34 4.38 3.19
N THR A 302 13.32 5.57 2.58
CA THR A 302 13.62 5.75 1.15
C THR A 302 14.64 6.86 0.92
N ALA A 303 15.39 6.78 -0.18
CA ALA A 303 16.15 7.91 -0.69
C ALA A 303 15.20 9.01 -1.22
N ASN A 304 15.72 10.23 -1.37
CA ASN A 304 14.97 11.38 -1.88
C ASN A 304 14.18 11.07 -3.17
N ASN A 305 12.88 11.39 -3.19
CA ASN A 305 11.99 11.18 -4.34
C ASN A 305 11.93 9.72 -4.83
N VAL A 306 12.23 8.74 -3.96
CA VAL A 306 12.00 7.31 -4.20
C VAL A 306 10.70 6.87 -3.48
N VAL A 307 9.92 6.04 -4.16
CA VAL A 307 8.64 5.52 -3.66
C VAL A 307 8.81 4.48 -2.56
N THR A 308 7.87 4.50 -1.61
CA THR A 308 7.56 3.37 -0.72
C THR A 308 6.12 2.92 -0.96
N SER A 309 5.81 1.66 -0.69
CA SER A 309 4.44 1.17 -0.69
C SER A 309 3.86 1.23 0.73
N TYR A 310 2.78 1.97 0.89
CA TYR A 310 1.98 2.02 2.11
C TYR A 310 0.83 1.01 2.00
N THR A 311 0.71 0.08 2.95
CA THR A 311 -0.43 -0.85 3.04
C THR A 311 -1.35 -0.42 4.18
N ALA A 312 -2.64 -0.27 3.88
CA ALA A 312 -3.67 0.06 4.85
C ALA A 312 -3.88 -1.06 5.89
N PRO A 313 -4.39 -0.74 7.11
CA PRO A 313 -4.81 -1.78 8.04
C PRO A 313 -5.97 -2.61 7.44
N SER A 314 -6.04 -3.90 7.77
CA SER A 314 -7.10 -4.83 7.30
C SER A 314 -8.49 -4.53 7.85
N ALA A 315 -8.59 -3.74 8.92
CA ALA A 315 -9.84 -3.20 9.43
C ALA A 315 -9.80 -1.67 9.44
N VAL A 316 -10.97 -1.04 9.30
CA VAL A 316 -11.12 0.42 9.43
C VAL A 316 -10.79 0.81 10.89
N PRO A 317 -9.74 1.63 11.14
CA PRO A 317 -9.34 1.97 12.49
C PRO A 317 -10.35 2.92 13.16
N PRO A 318 -10.33 3.05 14.50
CA PRO A 318 -11.11 4.05 15.20
C PRO A 318 -10.91 5.45 14.59
N GLY A 319 -12.01 6.16 14.31
CA GLY A 319 -11.99 7.45 13.62
C GLY A 319 -11.82 7.38 12.10
N GLY A 320 -11.77 6.19 11.50
CA GLY A 320 -11.83 5.96 10.05
C GLY A 320 -10.67 6.55 9.22
N THR A 321 -9.58 6.95 9.88
CA THR A 321 -8.51 7.74 9.26
C THR A 321 -7.12 7.33 9.75
N VAL A 322 -6.14 7.47 8.87
CA VAL A 322 -4.71 7.23 9.12
C VAL A 322 -3.91 8.44 8.63
N THR A 323 -2.84 8.80 9.33
CA THR A 323 -1.99 9.97 9.00
C THR A 323 -0.61 9.50 8.56
N VAL A 324 -0.39 9.44 7.25
CA VAL A 324 0.93 9.21 6.64
C VAL A 324 1.81 10.42 6.94
N THR A 325 3.02 10.19 7.45
CA THR A 325 4.01 11.23 7.73
C THR A 325 5.37 10.82 7.20
N ALA A 326 5.90 11.63 6.28
CA ALA A 326 7.27 11.57 5.78
C ALA A 326 8.13 12.58 6.57
N THR A 327 9.26 12.14 7.10
CA THR A 327 10.21 12.96 7.86
C THR A 327 11.55 13.01 7.14
N SER A 328 12.22 14.16 7.14
CA SER A 328 13.56 14.28 6.54
C SER A 328 14.63 13.64 7.44
N THR A 329 15.40 12.71 6.91
CA THR A 329 16.52 12.07 7.65
C THR A 329 17.63 13.06 8.01
N SER A 330 17.81 14.12 7.21
CA SER A 330 18.83 15.16 7.42
C SER A 330 18.41 16.29 8.39
N ASP A 331 17.10 16.57 8.49
CA ASP A 331 16.54 17.45 9.51
C ASP A 331 15.21 16.88 10.01
N PRO A 332 15.23 16.03 11.07
CA PRO A 332 14.02 15.45 11.64
C PRO A 332 13.02 16.44 12.22
N SER A 333 13.34 17.75 12.28
CA SER A 333 12.33 18.79 12.57
C SER A 333 11.39 19.05 11.39
N LYS A 334 11.73 18.57 10.18
CA LYS A 334 10.95 18.74 8.95
C LYS A 334 10.20 17.45 8.61
N HIS A 335 8.89 17.58 8.49
CA HIS A 335 7.99 16.51 8.11
C HIS A 335 6.85 17.05 7.25
N ALA A 336 6.30 16.19 6.40
CA ALA A 336 5.10 16.44 5.61
C ALA A 336 4.11 15.28 5.83
N SER A 337 2.86 15.63 6.13
CA SER A 337 1.83 14.66 6.50
C SER A 337 0.58 14.78 5.65
N ALA A 338 -0.12 13.66 5.43
CA ALA A 338 -1.42 13.60 4.78
C ALA A 338 -2.33 12.60 5.50
N ALA A 339 -3.60 12.95 5.67
CA ALA A 339 -4.62 12.05 6.18
C ALA A 339 -5.27 11.28 5.03
N LEU A 340 -5.37 9.96 5.16
CA LEU A 340 -6.10 9.07 4.27
C LEU A 340 -7.33 8.55 5.01
N THR A 341 -8.49 8.57 4.36
CA THR A 341 -9.71 7.91 4.87
C THR A 341 -9.62 6.41 4.59
N VAL A 342 -9.72 5.57 5.60
CA VAL A 342 -9.79 4.10 5.39
C VAL A 342 -11.25 3.71 5.24
N THR A 343 -11.64 3.25 4.06
CA THR A 343 -12.96 2.66 3.81
C THR A 343 -12.94 1.16 4.05
N PRO A 344 -14.09 0.50 4.28
CA PRO A 344 -14.15 -0.96 4.21
C PRO A 344 -13.61 -1.50 2.88
N ALA A 345 -13.13 -2.74 2.87
CA ALA A 345 -12.78 -3.45 1.66
C ALA A 345 -13.98 -3.50 0.68
N THR A 346 -13.72 -3.31 -0.61
CA THR A 346 -14.79 -3.23 -1.62
C THR A 346 -15.09 -4.62 -2.18
N LEU A 347 -15.99 -5.34 -1.52
CA LEU A 347 -16.27 -6.75 -1.81
C LEU A 347 -17.03 -6.89 -3.13
N ASN A 348 -16.51 -7.77 -3.99
CA ASN A 348 -16.98 -7.97 -5.37
C ASN A 348 -16.40 -9.29 -5.94
N ASN A 349 -16.82 -9.68 -7.16
CA ASN A 349 -16.40 -10.92 -7.82
C ASN A 349 -14.87 -11.11 -7.98
N GLY A 350 -14.08 -10.04 -7.98
CA GLY A 350 -12.61 -10.09 -8.02
C GLY A 350 -11.95 -10.74 -6.80
N LEU A 351 -12.72 -10.99 -5.73
CA LEU A 351 -12.28 -11.68 -4.53
C LEU A 351 -11.96 -13.17 -4.77
N LEU A 352 -12.72 -13.85 -5.64
CA LEU A 352 -12.46 -15.25 -6.00
C LEU A 352 -11.80 -15.33 -7.37
N LYS A 353 -10.53 -15.72 -7.38
CA LYS A 353 -9.74 -15.79 -8.60
C LYS A 353 -8.63 -16.83 -8.47
N GLY A 354 -8.76 -17.91 -9.23
CA GLY A 354 -7.89 -19.07 -9.11
C GLY A 354 -8.70 -20.35 -9.10
N GLN A 355 -8.11 -21.39 -8.54
CA GLN A 355 -8.67 -22.73 -8.52
C GLN A 355 -8.94 -23.13 -7.07
N TYR A 356 -10.18 -23.54 -6.78
CA TYR A 356 -10.65 -23.79 -5.43
C TYR A 356 -11.25 -25.20 -5.35
N ALA A 357 -10.90 -25.95 -4.31
CA ALA A 357 -11.54 -27.21 -3.97
C ALA A 357 -12.66 -26.97 -2.96
N PHE A 358 -13.64 -27.87 -2.87
CA PHE A 358 -14.70 -27.78 -1.88
C PHE A 358 -15.08 -29.13 -1.28
N LEU A 359 -15.65 -29.08 -0.08
CA LEU A 359 -16.33 -30.19 0.58
C LEU A 359 -17.61 -29.65 1.23
N LEU A 360 -18.78 -30.17 0.82
CA LEU A 360 -20.05 -29.95 1.53
C LEU A 360 -20.55 -31.24 2.16
N SER A 361 -21.13 -31.15 3.35
CA SER A 361 -21.72 -32.26 4.10
C SER A 361 -23.03 -31.85 4.78
N GLY A 362 -23.94 -32.82 4.92
CA GLY A 362 -25.26 -32.58 5.51
C GLY A 362 -26.20 -33.77 5.35
N VAL A 363 -27.50 -33.53 5.27
CA VAL A 363 -28.54 -34.57 5.34
C VAL A 363 -29.46 -34.56 4.12
N GLN A 364 -29.82 -35.75 3.64
CA GLN A 364 -30.82 -36.00 2.61
C GLN A 364 -31.87 -37.00 3.11
N VAL A 365 -32.97 -37.16 2.38
CA VAL A 365 -34.11 -38.05 2.74
C VAL A 365 -33.75 -39.56 2.78
N GLU A 366 -32.49 -39.93 2.50
CA GLU A 366 -31.99 -41.32 2.57
C GLU A 366 -30.83 -41.51 3.57
N GLY A 367 -30.33 -40.45 4.22
CA GLY A 367 -29.17 -40.50 5.11
C GLY A 367 -28.30 -39.23 5.03
N THR A 368 -27.02 -39.34 5.36
CA THR A 368 -26.04 -38.26 5.14
C THR A 368 -25.70 -38.12 3.66
N SER A 369 -25.50 -36.89 3.19
CA SER A 369 -24.96 -36.58 1.86
C SER A 369 -23.62 -35.85 2.01
N VAL A 370 -22.67 -36.14 1.12
CA VAL A 370 -21.42 -35.37 0.96
C VAL A 370 -21.09 -35.18 -0.51
N LEU A 371 -20.60 -33.99 -0.85
CA LEU A 371 -20.16 -33.56 -2.16
C LEU A 371 -18.75 -32.97 -2.07
N ALA A 372 -17.86 -33.26 -3.02
CA ALA A 372 -16.54 -32.64 -3.10
C ALA A 372 -16.19 -32.31 -4.56
N GLY A 373 -15.38 -31.29 -4.81
CA GLY A 373 -15.04 -30.88 -6.17
C GLY A 373 -13.91 -29.86 -6.27
N SER A 374 -13.65 -29.41 -7.50
CA SER A 374 -12.71 -28.32 -7.83
C SER A 374 -13.31 -27.43 -8.91
N VAL A 375 -13.17 -26.11 -8.76
CA VAL A 375 -13.71 -25.08 -9.68
C VAL A 375 -12.72 -23.94 -9.91
N ILE A 376 -12.71 -23.38 -11.12
CA ILE A 376 -11.80 -22.30 -11.52
C ILE A 376 -12.55 -20.99 -11.74
N ALA A 377 -12.46 -20.08 -10.76
CA ALA A 377 -13.06 -18.75 -10.76
C ALA A 377 -12.14 -17.72 -11.46
N ASP A 378 -12.71 -16.84 -12.28
CA ASP A 378 -11.95 -15.93 -13.14
C ASP A 378 -11.65 -14.54 -12.56
N GLY A 379 -12.25 -14.18 -11.42
CA GLY A 379 -12.21 -12.83 -10.85
C GLY A 379 -13.24 -11.85 -11.44
N ASN A 380 -14.15 -12.29 -12.31
CA ASN A 380 -15.20 -11.45 -12.91
C ASN A 380 -16.61 -11.98 -12.63
N GLY A 381 -16.76 -13.21 -12.17
CA GLY A 381 -18.05 -13.85 -11.87
C GLY A 381 -18.34 -15.11 -12.68
N ASN A 382 -17.34 -15.70 -13.34
CA ASN A 382 -17.50 -16.92 -14.14
C ASN A 382 -16.73 -18.08 -13.51
N ILE A 383 -17.38 -19.26 -13.42
CA ILE A 383 -16.70 -20.53 -13.20
C ILE A 383 -16.35 -21.10 -14.58
N THR A 384 -15.07 -21.06 -14.91
CA THR A 384 -14.56 -21.30 -16.28
C THR A 384 -14.36 -22.77 -16.60
N ALA A 385 -14.08 -23.57 -15.59
CA ALA A 385 -14.03 -25.04 -15.63
C ALA A 385 -14.20 -25.58 -14.20
N GLY A 386 -14.51 -26.87 -14.08
CA GLY A 386 -14.55 -27.59 -12.82
C GLY A 386 -14.95 -29.05 -12.97
N GLU A 387 -14.87 -29.76 -11.86
CA GLU A 387 -15.32 -31.13 -11.70
C GLU A 387 -15.75 -31.45 -10.26
N GLU A 388 -16.48 -32.55 -10.10
CA GLU A 388 -17.22 -32.89 -8.87
C GLU A 388 -17.22 -34.42 -8.64
N SER A 389 -17.14 -34.85 -7.39
CA SER A 389 -17.32 -36.24 -6.97
C SER A 389 -18.44 -36.36 -5.95
N LEU A 390 -19.32 -37.33 -6.19
CA LEU A 390 -20.35 -37.78 -5.25
C LEU A 390 -19.87 -39.00 -4.48
N SER A 391 -20.30 -39.14 -3.24
CA SER A 391 -19.98 -40.30 -2.40
C SER A 391 -20.44 -41.60 -3.06
N GLY A 392 -19.53 -42.58 -3.18
CA GLY A 392 -19.76 -43.82 -3.91
C GLY A 392 -19.47 -43.77 -5.43
N GLN A 393 -19.12 -42.60 -5.98
CA GLN A 393 -18.81 -42.46 -7.40
C GLN A 393 -17.34 -42.76 -7.71
N GLN A 394 -17.10 -43.55 -8.77
CA GLN A 394 -15.77 -44.09 -9.09
C GLN A 394 -14.90 -43.19 -9.99
N SER A 395 -15.43 -42.08 -10.51
CA SER A 395 -14.74 -41.07 -11.33
C SER A 395 -15.48 -39.73 -11.18
N PRO A 396 -14.84 -38.56 -11.38
CA PRO A 396 -15.51 -37.27 -11.22
C PRO A 396 -16.46 -36.97 -12.40
N VAL A 397 -17.44 -36.10 -12.16
CA VAL A 397 -18.23 -35.41 -13.18
C VAL A 397 -17.39 -34.25 -13.72
N THR A 398 -16.94 -34.34 -14.96
CA THR A 398 -16.05 -33.36 -15.58
C THR A 398 -16.77 -32.41 -16.54
N GLY A 399 -16.26 -31.19 -16.71
CA GLY A 399 -16.77 -30.23 -17.69
C GLY A 399 -17.82 -29.27 -17.11
N ILE A 400 -17.80 -29.10 -15.79
CA ILE A 400 -18.63 -28.13 -15.08
C ILE A 400 -18.17 -26.73 -15.47
N THR A 401 -19.13 -25.83 -15.66
CA THR A 401 -18.95 -24.38 -15.86
C THR A 401 -20.02 -23.66 -15.06
N GLY A 402 -19.98 -22.33 -14.99
CA GLY A 402 -20.99 -21.61 -14.20
C GLY A 402 -20.71 -20.13 -14.00
N SER A 403 -21.35 -19.59 -12.98
CA SER A 403 -21.19 -18.19 -12.57
C SER A 403 -21.19 -18.06 -11.05
N TYR A 404 -20.68 -16.94 -10.55
CA TYR A 404 -20.76 -16.56 -9.15
C TYR A 404 -20.90 -15.05 -8.99
N PHE A 405 -21.46 -14.62 -7.88
CA PHE A 405 -21.66 -13.22 -7.50
C PHE A 405 -21.29 -13.02 -6.04
N ILE A 406 -20.58 -11.94 -5.74
CA ILE A 406 -20.24 -11.51 -4.39
C ILE A 406 -20.69 -10.05 -4.21
N GLY A 407 -21.56 -9.83 -3.23
CA GLY A 407 -22.06 -8.52 -2.83
C GLY A 407 -21.10 -7.77 -1.91
N GLY A 408 -21.45 -6.52 -1.61
CA GLY A 408 -20.66 -5.62 -0.76
C GLY A 408 -20.53 -6.03 0.71
N ASP A 409 -21.25 -7.08 1.14
CA ASP A 409 -21.20 -7.73 2.45
C ASP A 409 -20.49 -9.11 2.41
N GLY A 410 -19.86 -9.45 1.28
CA GLY A 410 -19.13 -10.71 1.09
C GLY A 410 -20.02 -11.94 0.91
N ARG A 411 -21.35 -11.78 0.99
CA ARG A 411 -22.31 -12.83 0.67
C ARG A 411 -22.70 -12.80 -0.80
N GLY A 412 -23.28 -13.88 -1.30
CA GLY A 412 -23.83 -13.93 -2.64
C GLY A 412 -24.21 -15.33 -3.05
N THR A 413 -24.02 -15.67 -4.34
CA THR A 413 -24.36 -16.99 -4.86
C THR A 413 -23.30 -17.54 -5.82
N MET A 414 -23.24 -18.86 -5.93
CA MET A 414 -22.54 -19.58 -6.99
C MET A 414 -23.53 -20.52 -7.69
N THR A 415 -23.45 -20.63 -9.01
CA THR A 415 -24.26 -21.55 -9.81
C THR A 415 -23.33 -22.39 -10.67
N LEU A 416 -23.27 -23.69 -10.39
CA LEU A 416 -22.59 -24.68 -11.23
C LEU A 416 -23.55 -25.23 -12.29
N SER A 417 -23.03 -25.69 -13.42
CA SER A 417 -23.80 -26.06 -14.61
C SER A 417 -23.03 -27.03 -15.50
N GLY A 418 -23.77 -27.90 -16.19
CA GLY A 418 -23.21 -29.00 -16.99
C GLY A 418 -23.25 -30.36 -16.26
N LEU A 419 -23.91 -30.41 -15.10
CA LEU A 419 -24.10 -31.63 -14.32
C LEU A 419 -25.09 -32.59 -15.00
N PRO A 420 -24.98 -33.91 -14.81
CA PRO A 420 -25.83 -34.90 -15.48
C PRO A 420 -27.31 -34.74 -15.07
N GLY A 421 -28.15 -34.44 -16.06
CA GLY A 421 -29.59 -34.25 -15.87
C GLY A 421 -30.35 -35.53 -15.51
N ILE A 422 -31.61 -35.34 -15.10
CA ILE A 422 -32.59 -36.31 -14.56
C ILE A 422 -32.77 -37.64 -15.34
N GLY A 423 -31.79 -38.54 -15.25
CA GLY A 423 -31.92 -39.97 -15.57
C GLY A 423 -32.01 -40.85 -14.31
N TYR A 424 -31.19 -40.55 -13.29
CA TYR A 424 -31.12 -41.25 -12.02
C TYR A 424 -30.87 -40.24 -10.88
N GLY A 425 -31.92 -39.56 -10.40
CA GLY A 425 -31.80 -38.61 -9.27
C GLY A 425 -30.97 -37.34 -9.53
N GLY A 426 -30.77 -36.97 -10.80
CA GLY A 426 -29.91 -35.83 -11.19
C GLY A 426 -30.50 -34.45 -10.90
N TRP A 427 -29.63 -33.45 -10.85
CA TRP A 427 -29.90 -32.06 -10.50
C TRP A 427 -30.92 -31.35 -11.42
N LEU A 428 -31.61 -30.33 -10.90
CA LEU A 428 -32.63 -29.58 -11.64
C LEU A 428 -31.99 -28.86 -12.84
N ASN A 429 -32.41 -29.25 -14.05
CA ASN A 429 -31.87 -28.76 -15.32
C ASN A 429 -30.34 -28.94 -15.51
N GLY A 430 -29.67 -29.78 -14.70
CA GLY A 430 -28.21 -29.92 -14.73
C GLY A 430 -27.45 -28.73 -14.17
N GLN A 431 -28.08 -27.97 -13.27
CA GLN A 431 -27.46 -26.89 -12.48
C GLN A 431 -27.54 -27.21 -10.99
N GLN A 432 -26.61 -26.67 -10.22
CA GLN A 432 -26.61 -26.65 -8.75
C GLN A 432 -26.33 -25.21 -8.31
N ILE A 433 -26.93 -24.78 -7.20
CA ILE A 433 -26.83 -23.41 -6.70
C ILE A 433 -26.37 -23.46 -5.24
N PHE A 434 -25.46 -22.58 -4.88
CA PHE A 434 -25.03 -22.34 -3.51
C PHE A 434 -25.28 -20.88 -3.13
N ALA A 435 -25.71 -20.65 -1.88
CA ALA A 435 -25.41 -19.42 -1.18
C ALA A 435 -23.93 -19.47 -0.79
N ILE A 436 -23.22 -18.34 -0.93
CA ILE A 436 -21.80 -18.25 -0.59
C ILE A 436 -21.58 -17.10 0.40
N THR A 437 -20.70 -17.33 1.37
CA THR A 437 -20.21 -16.29 2.29
C THR A 437 -18.70 -16.31 2.29
N ALA A 438 -18.08 -15.35 1.63
CA ALA A 438 -16.63 -15.21 1.67
C ALA A 438 -16.16 -14.78 3.07
N VAL A 439 -15.02 -15.32 3.48
CA VAL A 439 -14.30 -14.96 4.71
C VAL A 439 -13.03 -14.19 4.35
N ASP A 440 -12.28 -14.69 3.39
CA ASP A 440 -11.09 -14.06 2.81
C ASP A 440 -10.95 -14.52 1.32
N PRO A 441 -9.90 -14.13 0.55
CA PRO A 441 -9.75 -14.55 -0.84
C PRO A 441 -9.47 -16.06 -1.04
N ALA A 442 -9.11 -16.78 0.02
CA ALA A 442 -8.76 -18.19 0.01
C ALA A 442 -9.84 -19.10 0.63
N HIS A 443 -10.72 -18.59 1.50
CA HIS A 443 -11.72 -19.37 2.23
C HIS A 443 -13.14 -18.76 2.15
N VAL A 444 -14.12 -19.60 1.82
CA VAL A 444 -15.53 -19.24 1.61
C VAL A 444 -16.45 -20.33 2.16
N PHE A 445 -17.46 -19.97 2.95
CA PHE A 445 -18.53 -20.91 3.32
C PHE A 445 -19.51 -21.09 2.17
N LEU A 446 -19.89 -22.34 1.90
CA LEU A 446 -20.93 -22.74 0.96
C LEU A 446 -22.14 -23.32 1.70
N GLU A 447 -23.34 -23.08 1.16
CA GLU A 447 -24.60 -23.69 1.58
C GLU A 447 -25.43 -23.98 0.32
N GLU A 448 -25.93 -25.19 0.15
CA GLU A 448 -26.75 -25.61 -1.00
C GLU A 448 -28.12 -24.91 -0.98
N PHE A 449 -28.46 -24.30 -2.12
CA PHE A 449 -29.50 -23.27 -2.21
C PHE A 449 -30.25 -23.31 -3.56
N ASP A 450 -30.33 -24.49 -4.19
CA ASP A 450 -31.13 -24.73 -5.39
C ASP A 450 -32.59 -25.10 -5.05
N GLY A 451 -32.77 -25.96 -4.04
CA GLY A 451 -34.03 -26.34 -3.43
C GLY A 451 -34.90 -27.25 -4.31
N SER A 452 -35.75 -28.08 -3.69
CA SER A 452 -36.76 -28.86 -4.42
C SER A 452 -37.91 -27.93 -4.87
N GLY A 453 -37.66 -27.17 -5.95
CA GLY A 453 -38.42 -25.97 -6.30
C GLY A 453 -39.94 -26.13 -6.44
N THR A 454 -40.68 -25.12 -5.99
CA THR A 454 -42.15 -25.06 -5.98
C THR A 454 -42.82 -25.02 -7.36
N TYR A 455 -42.04 -25.00 -8.45
CA TYR A 455 -42.52 -24.65 -9.79
C TYR A 455 -43.28 -25.76 -10.56
N ASN A 456 -43.57 -26.92 -9.95
CA ASN A 456 -44.29 -28.00 -10.65
C ASN A 456 -45.39 -28.74 -9.84
N ILE A 457 -45.89 -28.18 -8.74
CA ILE A 457 -47.00 -28.78 -7.97
C ILE A 457 -48.38 -28.44 -8.59
N ARG A 458 -48.55 -28.66 -9.90
CA ARG A 458 -49.82 -28.39 -10.61
C ARG A 458 -50.30 -29.52 -11.53
N GLY A 459 -49.73 -30.73 -11.40
CA GLY A 459 -49.92 -31.82 -12.38
C GLY A 459 -50.21 -33.24 -11.86
N ASN A 460 -49.69 -33.68 -10.71
CA ASN A 460 -50.05 -34.98 -10.10
C ASN A 460 -49.64 -35.09 -8.61
N PRO A 461 -50.54 -35.41 -7.67
CA PRO A 461 -50.16 -35.83 -6.32
C PRO A 461 -49.80 -37.33 -6.28
N VAL A 462 -48.78 -37.70 -5.49
CA VAL A 462 -48.29 -39.09 -5.26
C VAL A 462 -47.60 -39.71 -6.51
N ILE A 463 -46.30 -40.04 -6.41
CA ILE A 463 -45.78 -41.37 -5.97
C ILE A 463 -44.27 -41.31 -5.61
N SER A 464 -43.48 -40.38 -6.16
CA SER A 464 -42.02 -40.31 -5.91
C SER A 464 -41.66 -39.50 -4.65
N PRO A 465 -40.95 -40.07 -3.66
CA PRO A 465 -40.53 -39.34 -2.47
C PRO A 465 -39.22 -38.53 -2.67
N TRP A 466 -39.37 -37.21 -2.69
CA TRP A 466 -38.49 -36.22 -2.01
C TRP A 466 -36.96 -36.43 -2.09
N TYR A 467 -36.29 -35.73 -3.02
CA TYR A 467 -34.82 -35.66 -3.15
C TYR A 467 -34.21 -34.35 -2.62
N GLY A 468 -34.80 -33.73 -1.59
CA GLY A 468 -34.17 -32.58 -0.94
C GLY A 468 -32.97 -33.00 -0.09
N ARG A 469 -31.97 -32.12 -0.02
CA ARG A 469 -30.81 -32.20 0.86
C ARG A 469 -30.61 -30.82 1.49
N THR A 470 -30.01 -30.79 2.69
CA THR A 470 -29.26 -29.62 3.14
C THR A 470 -27.78 -30.01 3.06
N LEU A 471 -26.93 -29.15 2.50
CA LEU A 471 -25.50 -29.37 2.36
C LEU A 471 -24.78 -28.06 2.65
N ARG A 472 -23.88 -28.06 3.64
CA ARG A 472 -23.00 -26.91 3.91
C ARG A 472 -21.54 -27.33 3.98
N GLY A 473 -20.66 -26.40 3.68
CA GLY A 473 -19.26 -26.70 3.45
C GLY A 473 -18.38 -25.48 3.32
N GLU A 474 -17.15 -25.75 2.89
CA GLU A 474 -16.09 -24.76 2.70
C GLU A 474 -15.50 -24.93 1.30
N LEU A 475 -15.10 -23.81 0.69
CA LEU A 475 -14.48 -23.67 -0.62
C LEU A 475 -13.13 -22.97 -0.42
N GLU A 476 -12.06 -23.62 -0.87
CA GLU A 476 -10.70 -23.41 -0.36
C GLU A 476 -9.70 -23.32 -1.53
N LEU A 477 -8.89 -22.26 -1.57
CA LEU A 477 -7.96 -21.97 -2.66
C LEU A 477 -6.83 -23.00 -2.74
N GLN A 478 -6.83 -23.79 -3.81
CA GLN A 478 -5.81 -24.80 -4.07
C GLN A 478 -4.48 -24.16 -4.47
N GLN A 479 -3.40 -24.93 -4.34
CA GLN A 479 -2.05 -24.61 -4.85
C GLN A 479 -1.67 -25.56 -6.00
N PRO A 480 -2.02 -25.25 -7.27
CA PRO A 480 -1.73 -26.13 -8.42
C PRO A 480 -0.23 -26.39 -8.69
N SER A 481 0.67 -25.67 -8.01
CA SER A 481 2.10 -26.00 -7.96
C SER A 481 2.37 -27.39 -7.36
N ASP A 482 1.55 -27.78 -6.38
CA ASP A 482 1.79 -28.95 -5.53
C ASP A 482 1.27 -30.22 -6.21
N PHE A 483 0.40 -30.09 -7.24
CA PHE A 483 -0.18 -31.20 -7.98
C PHE A 483 0.88 -32.03 -8.76
N GLY A 484 2.09 -31.49 -8.94
CA GLY A 484 3.20 -32.16 -9.61
C GLY A 484 3.86 -33.30 -8.82
N VAL A 485 3.49 -33.50 -7.56
CA VAL A 485 4.03 -34.56 -6.66
C VAL A 485 2.90 -35.25 -5.88
N PRO A 486 3.07 -36.53 -5.48
CA PRO A 486 2.11 -37.18 -4.61
C PRO A 486 2.19 -36.61 -3.18
N PRO A 487 1.06 -36.56 -2.43
CA PRO A 487 1.04 -36.22 -1.01
C PRO A 487 2.02 -37.08 -0.19
N SER A 488 2.76 -36.45 0.72
CA SER A 488 3.86 -37.08 1.47
C SER A 488 4.08 -36.45 2.84
N GLY A 489 4.68 -37.19 3.77
CA GLY A 489 4.80 -36.80 5.18
C GLY A 489 3.69 -37.39 6.06
N ALA A 490 3.54 -36.84 7.26
CA ALA A 490 2.54 -37.28 8.22
C ALA A 490 1.25 -36.44 8.11
N TYR A 491 0.09 -37.10 8.16
CA TYR A 491 -1.22 -36.44 8.17
C TYR A 491 -2.10 -37.01 9.28
N ALA A 492 -2.89 -36.15 9.92
CA ALA A 492 -3.99 -36.47 10.81
C ALA A 492 -5.33 -36.25 10.08
N PHE A 493 -6.37 -36.99 10.46
CA PHE A 493 -7.69 -36.84 9.87
C PHE A 493 -8.83 -37.13 10.84
N THR A 494 -9.99 -36.56 10.52
CA THR A 494 -11.31 -36.99 11.02
C THR A 494 -12.26 -37.02 9.84
N MET A 495 -13.10 -38.05 9.78
CA MET A 495 -14.10 -38.23 8.73
C MET A 495 -15.46 -38.54 9.36
N THR A 496 -16.51 -38.02 8.75
CA THR A 496 -17.91 -38.34 9.06
C THR A 496 -18.44 -39.35 8.03
N HIS A 497 -19.58 -39.96 8.32
CA HIS A 497 -20.31 -40.73 7.33
C HIS A 497 -20.94 -39.79 6.28
N GLY A 498 -20.81 -40.13 4.99
CA GLY A 498 -21.15 -39.22 3.90
C GLY A 498 -21.83 -39.85 2.68
N GLY A 499 -22.41 -41.05 2.79
CA GLY A 499 -23.16 -41.65 1.69
C GLY A 499 -23.66 -43.07 1.98
N PRO A 500 -24.77 -43.49 1.35
CA PRO A 500 -25.52 -44.69 1.74
C PRO A 500 -24.69 -45.98 1.72
N THR A 501 -25.03 -46.90 2.63
CA THR A 501 -24.36 -48.21 2.75
C THR A 501 -24.58 -49.08 1.52
N SER A 502 -23.51 -49.63 0.95
CA SER A 502 -23.60 -50.56 -0.18
C SER A 502 -24.15 -51.92 0.27
N SER A 503 -25.26 -52.32 -0.34
CA SER A 503 -25.98 -53.61 -0.20
C SER A 503 -26.99 -53.73 0.95
N GLN A 504 -27.92 -54.69 0.77
CA GLN A 504 -29.18 -54.82 1.54
C GLN A 504 -29.02 -55.41 2.95
N SER A 505 -27.79 -55.59 3.44
CA SER A 505 -27.49 -56.16 4.77
C SER A 505 -27.63 -55.13 5.90
N THR A 506 -28.87 -54.66 6.11
CA THR A 506 -29.47 -54.28 7.41
C THR A 506 -28.75 -53.31 8.38
N CYS A 507 -29.34 -52.12 8.58
CA CYS A 507 -29.25 -51.34 9.85
C CYS A 507 -30.61 -51.03 10.57
N THR A 508 -31.75 -51.73 10.44
CA THR A 508 -32.17 -52.88 9.64
C THR A 508 -33.07 -52.44 8.48
N ALA A 509 -33.03 -53.18 7.36
CA ALA A 509 -33.86 -53.07 6.15
C ALA A 509 -33.95 -51.73 5.37
N PHE A 510 -33.82 -50.56 6.00
CA PHE A 510 -34.08 -49.25 5.38
C PHE A 510 -33.30 -48.06 5.99
N TYR A 511 -32.26 -48.31 6.78
CA TYR A 511 -31.54 -47.28 7.54
C TYR A 511 -30.03 -47.30 7.32
N VAL A 512 -29.42 -46.17 7.65
CA VAL A 512 -27.98 -45.89 7.59
C VAL A 512 -27.41 -45.89 9.01
N CYS A 513 -26.37 -46.67 9.26
CA CYS A 513 -25.64 -46.68 10.53
C CYS A 513 -24.65 -45.51 10.59
N ALA A 514 -24.92 -44.49 11.42
CA ALA A 514 -24.01 -43.36 11.63
C ALA A 514 -22.61 -43.86 12.03
N SER A 515 -21.60 -43.43 11.29
CA SER A 515 -20.22 -43.92 11.40
C SER A 515 -19.24 -42.76 11.42
N TYR A 516 -18.23 -42.83 12.28
CA TYR A 516 -17.25 -41.76 12.46
C TYR A 516 -15.84 -42.35 12.51
N TYR A 517 -14.86 -41.54 12.12
CA TYR A 517 -13.48 -41.98 11.92
C TYR A 517 -12.53 -40.88 12.38
N GLY A 518 -11.42 -41.28 13.00
CA GLY A 518 -10.31 -40.38 13.31
C GLY A 518 -9.00 -41.15 13.23
N GLY A 519 -7.91 -40.51 12.80
CA GLY A 519 -6.68 -41.26 12.59
C GLY A 519 -5.49 -40.46 12.11
N VAL A 520 -4.43 -41.19 11.80
CA VAL A 520 -3.15 -40.70 11.31
C VAL A 520 -2.58 -41.62 10.25
N LEU A 521 -1.82 -41.06 9.31
CA LEU A 521 -1.05 -41.80 8.32
C LEU A 521 0.32 -41.16 8.08
N THR A 522 1.23 -41.91 7.46
CA THR A 522 2.54 -41.38 7.05
C THR A 522 2.94 -41.93 5.70
N ALA A 523 3.04 -41.06 4.70
CA ALA A 523 3.46 -41.38 3.33
C ALA A 523 4.91 -40.98 3.05
N ASP A 524 5.60 -41.75 2.23
CA ASP A 524 6.93 -41.40 1.71
C ASP A 524 6.85 -40.38 0.54
N ALA A 525 8.00 -39.92 0.05
CA ALA A 525 8.10 -38.96 -1.05
C ALA A 525 7.63 -39.50 -2.43
N ALA A 526 7.21 -40.76 -2.52
CA ALA A 526 6.57 -41.36 -3.68
C ALA A 526 5.07 -41.67 -3.42
N GLY A 527 4.53 -41.21 -2.29
CA GLY A 527 3.13 -41.40 -1.90
C GLY A 527 2.81 -42.74 -1.24
N ASN A 528 3.79 -43.60 -0.95
CA ASN A 528 3.53 -44.91 -0.33
C ASN A 528 3.27 -44.75 1.17
N ILE A 529 2.13 -45.26 1.65
CA ILE A 529 1.70 -45.16 3.05
C ILE A 529 2.41 -46.23 3.87
N SER A 530 3.42 -45.78 4.62
CA SER A 530 4.28 -46.61 5.47
C SER A 530 3.69 -46.87 6.86
N ASN A 531 2.84 -45.97 7.34
CA ASN A 531 2.11 -46.09 8.60
C ASN A 531 0.67 -45.61 8.45
N PHE A 532 -0.26 -46.25 9.15
CA PHE A 532 -1.70 -45.96 9.14
C PHE A 532 -2.33 -46.44 10.44
N TRP A 533 -3.10 -45.58 11.09
CA TRP A 533 -3.97 -45.90 12.21
C TRP A 533 -5.29 -45.15 12.05
N MET A 534 -6.41 -45.85 12.21
CA MET A 534 -7.75 -45.26 12.13
C MET A 534 -8.64 -45.82 13.25
N ASP A 535 -8.93 -45.00 14.24
CA ASP A 535 -10.05 -45.26 15.14
C ASP A 535 -11.37 -45.02 14.43
N ARG A 536 -12.38 -45.73 14.91
CA ARG A 536 -13.62 -45.91 14.18
C ARG A 536 -14.80 -46.23 15.08
N TYR A 537 -15.94 -45.63 14.77
CA TYR A 537 -17.24 -45.96 15.34
C TYR A 537 -18.15 -46.53 14.25
N VAL A 538 -18.82 -47.66 14.53
CA VAL A 538 -19.88 -48.27 13.71
C VAL A 538 -20.93 -48.90 14.63
N ASP A 539 -22.21 -48.61 14.42
CA ASP A 539 -23.36 -49.29 15.07
C ASP A 539 -23.19 -49.54 16.59
N GLY A 540 -22.80 -48.52 17.34
CA GLY A 540 -22.60 -48.58 18.79
C GLY A 540 -21.25 -49.12 19.26
N VAL A 541 -20.38 -49.58 18.34
CA VAL A 541 -19.08 -50.19 18.63
C VAL A 541 -17.94 -49.27 18.17
N THR A 542 -17.04 -48.96 19.11
CA THR A 542 -15.77 -48.28 18.84
C THR A 542 -14.64 -49.30 18.70
N GLY A 543 -13.77 -49.12 17.70
CA GLY A 543 -12.60 -49.96 17.45
C GLY A 543 -11.53 -49.23 16.63
N SER A 544 -10.47 -49.94 16.23
CA SER A 544 -9.35 -49.37 15.48
C SER A 544 -8.90 -50.29 14.33
N ILE A 545 -8.45 -49.69 13.24
CA ILE A 545 -7.87 -50.34 12.06
C ILE A 545 -6.41 -49.89 11.93
N VAL A 546 -5.52 -50.82 11.57
CA VAL A 546 -4.07 -50.62 11.60
C VAL A 546 -3.40 -50.98 10.27
N SER A 547 -2.20 -50.44 10.05
CA SER A 547 -1.36 -50.70 8.89
C SER A 547 -1.06 -52.20 8.68
N GLY A 548 -0.83 -52.59 7.43
CA GLY A 548 -0.56 -53.97 7.03
C GLY A 548 -1.79 -54.88 6.91
N SER A 549 -2.93 -54.54 7.53
CA SER A 549 -4.16 -55.35 7.45
C SER A 549 -4.81 -55.41 6.06
N TYR A 550 -4.53 -54.44 5.18
CA TYR A 550 -5.17 -54.27 3.86
C TYR A 550 -4.18 -54.17 2.69
N GLY A 551 -2.97 -54.71 2.87
CA GLY A 551 -1.90 -54.68 1.87
C GLY A 551 -1.20 -53.32 1.74
N PRO A 552 -0.33 -53.12 0.73
CA PRO A 552 0.31 -51.84 0.44
C PRO A 552 -0.73 -50.80 -0.01
N GLN A 553 -0.57 -49.57 0.47
CA GLN A 553 -1.46 -48.45 0.18
C GLN A 553 -0.64 -47.23 -0.24
N SER A 554 -1.14 -46.44 -1.19
CA SER A 554 -0.45 -45.26 -1.69
C SER A 554 -1.43 -44.23 -2.24
N PHE A 555 -1.00 -42.96 -2.26
CA PHE A 555 -1.64 -41.92 -3.06
C PHE A 555 -1.38 -42.18 -4.56
N GLY A 556 -2.38 -41.88 -5.39
CA GLY A 556 -2.29 -41.94 -6.85
C GLY A 556 -1.64 -40.69 -7.46
N ALA A 557 -1.55 -40.69 -8.78
CA ALA A 557 -1.24 -39.47 -9.53
C ALA A 557 -2.43 -38.49 -9.48
N LEU A 558 -2.10 -37.20 -9.53
CA LEU A 558 -3.05 -36.09 -9.61
C LEU A 558 -3.29 -35.65 -11.07
N ASP A 559 -4.44 -35.05 -11.31
CA ASP A 559 -4.75 -34.33 -12.55
C ASP A 559 -4.76 -32.80 -12.36
N SER A 560 -5.25 -32.06 -13.36
CA SER A 560 -5.31 -30.60 -13.36
C SER A 560 -6.32 -30.00 -12.37
N PHE A 561 -7.15 -30.82 -11.71
CA PHE A 561 -8.08 -30.39 -10.67
C PHE A 561 -7.58 -30.74 -9.26
N GLY A 562 -6.38 -31.33 -9.16
CA GLY A 562 -5.86 -31.86 -7.91
C GLY A 562 -6.63 -33.10 -7.45
N TYR A 563 -7.42 -33.72 -8.34
CA TYR A 563 -8.14 -34.96 -8.06
C TYR A 563 -7.21 -36.16 -8.14
N GLY A 564 -7.33 -37.07 -7.17
CA GLY A 564 -6.58 -38.32 -7.10
C GLY A 564 -7.36 -39.42 -6.39
N LYS A 565 -6.69 -40.56 -6.19
CA LYS A 565 -7.25 -41.73 -5.48
C LYS A 565 -6.26 -42.30 -4.48
N VAL A 566 -6.76 -42.78 -3.35
CA VAL A 566 -5.98 -43.41 -2.28
C VAL A 566 -6.79 -44.54 -1.64
N ASN A 567 -6.16 -45.66 -1.30
CA ASN A 567 -6.80 -46.68 -0.47
C ASN A 567 -6.38 -46.48 0.98
N LEU A 568 -7.33 -46.46 1.93
CA LEU A 568 -7.07 -46.35 3.37
C LEU A 568 -7.85 -47.41 4.13
N GLY A 569 -7.15 -48.40 4.69
CA GLY A 569 -7.80 -49.56 5.31
C GLY A 569 -8.75 -50.26 4.32
N PRO A 570 -10.04 -50.46 4.67
CA PRO A 570 -11.03 -51.10 3.80
C PRO A 570 -11.65 -50.17 2.73
N TYR A 571 -11.25 -48.90 2.66
CA TYR A 571 -11.83 -47.89 1.75
C TYR A 571 -10.97 -47.63 0.53
N SER A 572 -11.62 -47.45 -0.62
CA SER A 572 -11.08 -46.69 -1.74
C SER A 572 -11.66 -45.28 -1.69
N LEU A 573 -10.79 -44.28 -1.61
CA LEU A 573 -11.16 -42.87 -1.58
C LEU A 573 -10.71 -42.15 -2.84
N THR A 574 -11.50 -41.17 -3.24
CA THR A 574 -11.06 -40.03 -4.02
C THR A 574 -10.55 -38.93 -3.08
N TYR A 575 -9.70 -38.05 -3.59
CA TYR A 575 -9.26 -36.87 -2.85
C TYR A 575 -9.03 -35.69 -3.79
N PHE A 576 -9.22 -34.48 -3.26
CA PHE A 576 -8.78 -33.22 -3.89
C PHE A 576 -7.66 -32.62 -3.03
N LEU A 577 -6.50 -32.37 -3.63
CA LEU A 577 -5.40 -31.70 -2.94
C LEU A 577 -5.68 -30.19 -2.89
N VAL A 578 -5.74 -29.61 -1.68
CA VAL A 578 -5.84 -28.16 -1.49
C VAL A 578 -4.42 -27.60 -1.57
N ASP A 579 -3.56 -27.96 -0.61
CA ASP A 579 -2.12 -27.72 -0.65
C ASP A 579 -1.37 -28.96 -0.15
N SER A 580 -0.04 -28.98 -0.26
CA SER A 580 0.78 -30.11 0.22
C SER A 580 0.54 -30.51 1.69
N GLY A 581 -0.02 -29.63 2.52
CA GLY A 581 -0.43 -29.87 3.89
C GLY A 581 -1.93 -30.15 4.12
N HIS A 582 -2.78 -30.19 3.10
CA HIS A 582 -4.24 -30.29 3.23
C HIS A 582 -4.93 -30.98 2.04
N LEU A 583 -5.67 -32.06 2.32
CA LEU A 583 -6.47 -32.80 1.34
C LEU A 583 -7.93 -32.88 1.80
N ILE A 584 -8.86 -32.73 0.86
CA ILE A 584 -10.26 -33.14 1.00
C ILE A 584 -10.37 -34.59 0.54
N VAL A 585 -11.09 -35.46 1.28
CA VAL A 585 -11.22 -36.89 0.95
C VAL A 585 -12.67 -37.39 1.02
N MET A 586 -12.99 -38.37 0.17
CA MET A 586 -14.32 -38.99 0.06
C MET A 586 -14.21 -40.44 -0.39
N ALA A 587 -14.93 -41.37 0.24
CA ALA A 587 -14.96 -42.76 -0.18
C ALA A 587 -15.81 -43.00 -1.45
N SER A 588 -15.20 -43.61 -2.46
CA SER A 588 -15.87 -44.10 -3.66
C SER A 588 -16.36 -45.54 -3.51
N SER A 589 -15.79 -46.32 -2.58
CA SER A 589 -16.27 -47.65 -2.21
C SER A 589 -15.65 -48.14 -0.89
N SER A 590 -16.31 -49.11 -0.25
CA SER A 590 -15.78 -49.85 0.90
C SER A 590 -15.84 -51.36 0.64
N SER A 591 -14.91 -52.11 1.25
CA SER A 591 -14.81 -53.57 1.13
C SER A 591 -15.53 -54.34 2.26
N ASP A 592 -16.09 -53.62 3.24
CA ASP A 592 -16.74 -54.18 4.43
C ASP A 592 -18.23 -53.75 4.57
N ASN A 593 -18.80 -53.07 3.57
CA ASN A 593 -20.17 -52.51 3.52
C ASN A 593 -20.52 -51.45 4.58
N THR A 594 -19.56 -51.02 5.40
CA THR A 594 -19.82 -50.22 6.60
C THR A 594 -19.98 -48.70 6.35
N GLY A 595 -20.55 -48.35 5.19
CA GLY A 595 -20.74 -46.97 4.76
C GLY A 595 -19.51 -46.34 4.09
N LEU A 596 -19.64 -45.06 3.75
CA LEU A 596 -18.65 -44.30 2.98
C LEU A 596 -18.21 -43.06 3.78
N PRO A 597 -16.96 -42.99 4.28
CA PRO A 597 -16.43 -41.82 4.98
C PRO A 597 -16.09 -40.65 4.04
N ALA A 598 -16.14 -39.43 4.56
CA ALA A 598 -15.56 -38.23 3.94
C ALA A 598 -15.13 -37.20 4.99
N GLY A 599 -14.21 -36.30 4.63
CA GLY A 599 -13.63 -35.31 5.55
C GLY A 599 -12.34 -34.69 5.00
N HIS A 600 -11.44 -34.28 5.90
CA HIS A 600 -10.15 -33.69 5.52
C HIS A 600 -8.98 -34.45 6.16
N LEU A 601 -7.85 -34.49 5.46
CA LEU A 601 -6.53 -34.84 5.98
C LEU A 601 -5.71 -33.55 6.11
N TYR A 602 -5.13 -33.33 7.28
CA TYR A 602 -4.28 -32.19 7.58
C TYR A 602 -2.89 -32.66 7.98
N SER A 603 -1.86 -31.97 7.49
CA SER A 603 -0.48 -32.24 7.86
C SER A 603 -0.28 -32.22 9.38
N GLN A 604 0.50 -33.18 9.87
CA GLN A 604 0.78 -33.38 11.27
C GLN A 604 2.26 -33.12 11.57
N SER A 605 2.54 -32.44 12.69
CA SER A 605 3.90 -32.26 13.17
C SER A 605 4.56 -33.61 13.48
N SER A 606 5.77 -33.82 12.98
CA SER A 606 6.58 -35.01 13.26
C SER A 606 7.15 -35.03 14.70
N ALA A 607 6.98 -33.95 15.46
CA ALA A 607 7.42 -33.85 16.84
C ALA A 607 6.26 -34.14 17.82
N ALA A 608 6.44 -35.16 18.68
CA ALA A 608 5.58 -35.42 19.83
C ALA A 608 5.83 -34.39 20.96
N GLY A 609 5.50 -33.12 20.70
CA GLY A 609 5.52 -32.05 21.70
C GLY A 609 4.36 -32.18 22.69
N SER A 610 4.54 -31.65 23.91
CA SER A 610 3.47 -31.60 24.91
C SER A 610 2.36 -30.63 24.48
N LEU A 611 1.11 -31.07 24.55
CA LEU A 611 -0.07 -30.31 24.13
C LEU A 611 -0.52 -29.32 25.22
N THR A 612 0.37 -28.39 25.60
CA THR A 612 0.10 -27.38 26.63
C THR A 612 -0.58 -26.15 26.06
N GLY A 613 -1.65 -25.67 26.70
CA GLY A 613 -2.36 -24.46 26.28
C GLY A 613 -3.84 -24.49 26.66
N THR A 614 -4.54 -23.38 26.44
CA THR A 614 -6.01 -23.34 26.44
C THR A 614 -6.51 -23.60 25.02
N TYR A 615 -7.50 -24.47 24.90
CA TYR A 615 -8.15 -24.84 23.64
C TYR A 615 -9.66 -24.58 23.75
N MET A 616 -10.23 -24.00 22.69
CA MET A 616 -11.67 -23.97 22.44
C MET A 616 -12.02 -25.17 21.55
N PHE A 617 -13.14 -25.86 21.76
CA PHE A 617 -13.61 -26.86 20.79
C PHE A 617 -15.12 -26.87 20.62
N THR A 618 -15.56 -27.24 19.42
CA THR A 618 -16.91 -27.75 19.16
C THR A 618 -16.82 -29.13 18.50
N PHE A 619 -17.84 -29.94 18.75
CA PHE A 619 -17.85 -31.36 18.40
C PHE A 619 -19.29 -31.80 18.09
N ALA A 620 -19.44 -32.50 16.97
CA ALA A 620 -20.72 -32.96 16.45
C ALA A 620 -20.79 -34.49 16.50
N GLY A 621 -21.83 -35.01 17.14
CA GLY A 621 -21.92 -36.43 17.46
C GLY A 621 -23.33 -36.92 17.74
N SER A 622 -23.42 -38.10 18.36
CA SER A 622 -24.70 -38.68 18.76
C SER A 622 -24.57 -39.67 19.92
N THR A 623 -25.61 -39.78 20.74
CA THR A 623 -25.72 -40.71 21.89
C THR A 623 -26.83 -41.76 21.68
N PRO A 624 -26.84 -42.91 22.38
CA PRO A 624 -27.81 -43.98 22.13
C PRO A 624 -29.26 -43.63 22.50
N LEU A 625 -30.22 -44.13 21.72
CA LEU A 625 -31.63 -44.11 22.10
C LEU A 625 -31.93 -45.19 23.15
N THR A 626 -32.04 -44.79 24.42
CA THR A 626 -32.56 -45.64 25.50
C THR A 626 -34.06 -45.89 25.31
N SER A 627 -34.50 -47.16 25.24
CA SER A 627 -35.94 -47.44 25.27
C SER A 627 -36.57 -47.15 26.64
N VAL A 628 -37.87 -46.87 26.63
CA VAL A 628 -38.73 -46.85 27.83
C VAL A 628 -38.74 -48.18 28.62
N ASN A 629 -38.15 -49.25 28.08
CA ASN A 629 -38.10 -50.59 28.68
C ASN A 629 -36.66 -51.04 29.04
N GLY A 630 -35.65 -50.15 28.96
CA GLY A 630 -34.25 -50.49 29.30
C GLY A 630 -33.54 -51.44 28.33
N GLN A 631 -34.14 -51.74 27.18
CA GLN A 631 -33.47 -52.35 26.02
C GLN A 631 -32.83 -51.25 25.15
N ASP A 632 -31.74 -51.58 24.48
CA ASP A 632 -31.12 -50.70 23.48
C ASP A 632 -31.97 -50.67 22.20
N ILE A 633 -32.12 -49.49 21.58
CA ILE A 633 -32.76 -49.35 20.26
C ILE A 633 -31.71 -48.87 19.25
N ILE A 634 -31.63 -49.56 18.10
CA ILE A 634 -30.73 -49.21 16.99
C ILE A 634 -31.02 -47.78 16.51
N GLY A 635 -30.15 -46.83 16.82
CA GLY A 635 -30.28 -45.41 16.49
C GLY A 635 -29.85 -44.50 17.64
N SER A 636 -29.66 -43.23 17.33
CA SER A 636 -29.09 -42.25 18.25
C SER A 636 -29.89 -40.94 18.32
N SER A 637 -29.58 -40.15 19.35
CA SER A 637 -29.98 -38.74 19.52
C SER A 637 -28.80 -37.84 19.14
N PRO A 638 -29.01 -36.72 18.41
CA PRO A 638 -27.93 -35.78 18.10
C PRO A 638 -27.33 -35.16 19.37
N GLU A 639 -26.01 -35.15 19.46
CA GLU A 639 -25.22 -34.58 20.56
C GLU A 639 -24.29 -33.50 19.99
N ALA A 640 -24.57 -32.24 20.31
CA ALA A 640 -23.65 -31.14 20.07
C ALA A 640 -22.89 -30.84 21.37
N ILE A 641 -21.57 -30.71 21.29
CA ILE A 641 -20.70 -30.41 22.43
C ILE A 641 -19.88 -29.17 22.10
N GLY A 642 -19.75 -28.26 23.07
CA GLY A 642 -18.78 -27.18 23.05
C GLY A 642 -18.02 -27.15 24.36
N ALA A 643 -16.75 -26.74 24.33
CA ALA A 643 -15.97 -26.60 25.56
C ALA A 643 -14.83 -25.60 25.42
N TRP A 644 -14.30 -25.21 26.58
CA TRP A 644 -12.89 -24.84 26.68
C TRP A 644 -12.18 -25.76 27.67
N PHE A 645 -10.90 -26.05 27.40
CA PHE A 645 -10.03 -26.74 28.35
C PHE A 645 -8.60 -26.22 28.29
N THR A 646 -7.94 -26.15 29.43
CA THR A 646 -6.52 -25.84 29.58
C THR A 646 -5.77 -27.09 30.00
N SER A 647 -4.72 -27.44 29.24
CA SER A 647 -3.78 -28.52 29.52
C SER A 647 -2.46 -27.95 30.05
N ASP A 648 -1.96 -28.47 31.18
CA ASP A 648 -0.71 -28.03 31.82
C ASP A 648 0.53 -28.84 31.37
N GLN A 649 1.72 -28.43 31.83
CA GLN A 649 3.00 -29.09 31.51
C GLN A 649 3.13 -30.51 32.12
N ASN A 650 2.18 -30.94 32.94
CA ASN A 650 2.13 -32.26 33.57
C ASN A 650 0.97 -33.10 33.00
N GLU A 651 0.42 -32.72 31.83
CA GLU A 651 -0.69 -33.36 31.14
C GLU A 651 -2.04 -33.34 31.90
N ASN A 652 -2.16 -32.53 32.96
CA ASN A 652 -3.43 -32.30 33.66
C ASN A 652 -4.33 -31.37 32.85
N VAL A 653 -5.63 -31.64 32.85
CA VAL A 653 -6.65 -30.81 32.18
C VAL A 653 -7.63 -30.22 33.20
N SER A 654 -8.00 -28.96 32.98
CA SER A 654 -9.13 -28.29 33.64
C SER A 654 -9.94 -27.50 32.60
N GLY A 655 -11.25 -27.42 32.73
CA GLY A 655 -12.08 -26.78 31.71
C GLY A 655 -13.54 -26.62 32.08
N TYR A 656 -14.35 -26.28 31.08
CA TYR A 656 -15.81 -26.18 31.19
C TYR A 656 -16.45 -26.74 29.92
N LEU A 657 -17.43 -27.61 30.10
CA LEU A 657 -18.12 -28.35 29.06
C LEU A 657 -19.59 -27.95 29.01
N ASP A 658 -20.10 -27.67 27.81
CA ASP A 658 -21.52 -27.58 27.51
C ASP A 658 -21.90 -28.68 26.52
N THR A 659 -22.94 -29.44 26.87
CA THR A 659 -23.49 -30.51 26.03
C THR A 659 -24.96 -30.23 25.76
N ASN A 660 -25.36 -30.28 24.50
CA ASN A 660 -26.75 -30.27 24.06
C ASN A 660 -27.07 -31.63 23.43
N ASN A 661 -27.75 -32.50 24.18
CA ASN A 661 -28.17 -33.81 23.72
C ASN A 661 -29.67 -33.76 23.38
N ASN A 662 -29.98 -33.55 22.09
CA ASN A 662 -31.34 -33.41 21.56
C ASN A 662 -32.25 -32.51 22.43
N GLY A 663 -31.81 -31.28 22.68
CA GLY A 663 -32.53 -30.28 23.48
C GLY A 663 -32.37 -30.42 25.00
N THR A 664 -31.63 -31.42 25.47
CA THR A 664 -31.23 -31.54 26.88
C THR A 664 -29.86 -30.89 27.07
N VAL A 665 -29.86 -29.68 27.62
CA VAL A 665 -28.66 -28.85 27.77
C VAL A 665 -28.10 -28.97 29.19
N GLN A 666 -26.80 -29.25 29.29
CA GLN A 666 -26.05 -29.32 30.54
C GLN A 666 -24.74 -28.53 30.43
N SER A 667 -24.46 -27.72 31.44
CA SER A 667 -23.28 -26.84 31.55
C SER A 667 -22.52 -27.16 32.84
N ALA A 668 -21.23 -27.51 32.77
CA ALA A 668 -20.48 -27.93 33.96
C ALA A 668 -18.95 -27.79 33.85
N PRO A 669 -18.24 -27.54 34.96
CA PRO A 669 -16.79 -27.65 34.99
C PRO A 669 -16.33 -29.10 34.83
N VAL A 670 -15.18 -29.29 34.19
CA VAL A 670 -14.53 -30.59 33.99
C VAL A 670 -13.06 -30.54 34.39
N SER A 671 -12.51 -31.68 34.77
CA SER A 671 -11.06 -31.90 34.92
C SER A 671 -10.66 -33.20 34.25
N GLY A 672 -9.37 -33.45 34.04
CA GLY A 672 -8.96 -34.61 33.25
C GLY A 672 -7.46 -34.73 33.02
N THR A 673 -7.10 -35.46 31.97
CA THR A 673 -5.73 -35.56 31.45
C THR A 673 -5.71 -35.55 29.93
N LEU A 674 -4.61 -35.07 29.33
CA LEU A 674 -4.34 -35.11 27.88
C LEU A 674 -2.98 -35.77 27.65
N VAL A 675 -2.99 -37.09 27.48
CA VAL A 675 -1.77 -37.94 27.49
C VAL A 675 -1.46 -38.53 26.10
N PRO A 676 -0.20 -38.90 25.79
CA PRO A 676 0.12 -39.66 24.59
C PRO A 676 -0.61 -41.02 24.57
N SER A 677 -1.16 -41.42 23.43
CA SER A 677 -1.97 -42.63 23.36
C SER A 677 -1.16 -43.92 23.43
N ILE A 678 -1.48 -44.76 24.41
CA ILE A 678 -1.05 -46.15 24.48
C ILE A 678 -2.24 -47.05 24.13
N VAL A 679 -2.15 -47.81 23.04
CA VAL A 679 -3.15 -48.82 22.64
C VAL A 679 -2.50 -50.19 22.62
N SER A 680 -3.13 -51.18 23.25
CA SER A 680 -2.61 -52.55 23.40
C SER A 680 -1.16 -52.64 23.91
N GLY A 681 -0.73 -51.69 24.74
CA GLY A 681 0.61 -51.62 25.32
C GLY A 681 1.67 -50.91 24.46
N SER A 682 1.32 -50.39 23.27
CA SER A 682 2.21 -49.66 22.38
C SER A 682 1.77 -48.20 22.19
N ALA A 683 2.71 -47.28 22.07
CA ALA A 683 2.41 -45.88 21.78
C ALA A 683 1.99 -45.71 20.30
N VAL A 684 0.91 -44.99 20.04
CA VAL A 684 0.45 -44.62 18.69
C VAL A 684 0.99 -43.23 18.35
N ALA A 685 2.01 -43.17 17.50
CA ALA A 685 2.60 -41.90 17.06
C ALA A 685 1.53 -40.99 16.44
N GLY A 686 1.48 -39.72 16.84
CA GLY A 686 0.51 -38.75 16.33
C GLY A 686 -0.89 -38.80 16.97
N ARG A 687 -1.14 -39.70 17.94
CA ARG A 687 -2.42 -39.81 18.66
C ARG A 687 -2.24 -39.54 20.15
N TRP A 688 -3.16 -38.77 20.70
CA TRP A 688 -3.29 -38.43 22.11
C TRP A 688 -4.68 -38.85 22.63
N THR A 689 -4.85 -38.89 23.95
CA THR A 689 -6.11 -39.23 24.60
C THR A 689 -6.47 -38.19 25.65
N LEU A 690 -7.54 -37.44 25.37
CA LEU A 690 -8.19 -36.53 26.31
C LEU A 690 -9.19 -37.34 27.14
N SER A 691 -9.04 -37.38 28.46
CA SER A 691 -9.96 -38.09 29.37
C SER A 691 -10.57 -37.09 30.34
N LEU A 692 -11.88 -36.81 30.23
CA LEU A 692 -12.58 -35.82 31.07
C LEU A 692 -13.42 -36.48 32.18
N VAL A 693 -13.50 -35.78 33.31
CA VAL A 693 -14.20 -36.16 34.54
C VAL A 693 -15.09 -35.01 35.00
N GLY A 694 -16.30 -35.35 35.45
CA GLY A 694 -17.37 -34.37 35.71
C GLY A 694 -18.16 -34.01 34.45
N GLY A 695 -19.23 -33.25 34.62
CA GLY A 695 -19.92 -32.54 33.53
C GLY A 695 -20.49 -33.32 32.34
N GLY A 696 -20.61 -34.65 32.41
CA GLY A 696 -21.00 -35.50 31.26
C GLY A 696 -19.85 -36.33 30.67
N ALA A 697 -18.65 -36.19 31.25
CA ALA A 697 -17.48 -37.09 31.24
C ALA A 697 -17.34 -37.98 30.00
N SER A 698 -16.51 -37.53 29.05
CA SER A 698 -16.15 -38.27 27.84
C SER A 698 -14.64 -38.44 27.67
N GLN A 699 -14.26 -39.51 26.96
CA GLN A 699 -12.89 -39.75 26.51
C GLN A 699 -12.79 -39.58 24.98
N PHE A 700 -11.80 -38.81 24.51
CA PHE A 700 -11.58 -38.55 23.09
C PHE A 700 -10.18 -38.99 22.65
N ALA A 701 -10.09 -39.56 21.45
CA ALA A 701 -8.85 -39.59 20.69
C ALA A 701 -8.61 -38.20 20.10
N VAL A 702 -7.36 -37.75 20.14
CA VAL A 702 -6.95 -36.39 19.75
C VAL A 702 -5.77 -36.48 18.80
N TYR A 703 -5.86 -35.81 17.65
CA TYR A 703 -4.88 -35.88 16.56
C TYR A 703 -4.36 -34.47 16.24
N PRO A 704 -3.15 -34.11 16.68
CA PRO A 704 -2.58 -32.78 16.41
C PRO A 704 -2.27 -32.58 14.92
N THR A 705 -2.58 -31.39 14.41
CA THR A 705 -2.19 -30.92 13.07
C THR A 705 -1.16 -29.80 13.19
N ILE A 706 -0.62 -29.31 12.07
CA ILE A 706 0.29 -28.15 12.07
C ILE A 706 -0.50 -26.82 12.18
N ASN A 707 -1.54 -26.62 11.36
CA ASN A 707 -2.26 -25.33 11.24
C ASN A 707 -3.76 -25.38 11.63
N HIS A 708 -4.34 -26.55 11.83
CA HIS A 708 -5.79 -26.77 11.96
C HIS A 708 -6.20 -27.25 13.37
N GLY A 709 -5.37 -26.97 14.39
CA GLY A 709 -5.60 -27.37 15.77
C GLY A 709 -5.47 -28.88 16.00
N LEU A 710 -6.29 -29.41 16.91
CA LEU A 710 -6.35 -30.83 17.27
C LEU A 710 -7.69 -31.41 16.79
N LEU A 711 -7.66 -32.41 15.91
CA LEU A 711 -8.88 -33.13 15.51
C LEU A 711 -9.28 -34.10 16.62
N MET A 712 -10.59 -34.24 16.87
CA MET A 712 -11.14 -35.01 17.98
C MET A 712 -12.11 -36.10 17.50
N PHE A 713 -12.04 -37.27 18.12
CA PHE A 713 -12.91 -38.41 17.87
C PHE A 713 -13.36 -39.05 19.19
N GLN A 714 -14.64 -39.38 19.33
CA GLN A 714 -15.22 -39.91 20.57
C GLN A 714 -14.87 -41.39 20.80
N LEU A 715 -14.37 -41.72 22.01
CA LEU A 715 -14.01 -43.08 22.41
C LEU A 715 -15.01 -43.71 23.38
N ASP A 716 -15.89 -42.93 24.01
CA ASP A 716 -16.91 -43.45 24.92
C ASP A 716 -17.74 -44.56 24.28
N THR A 717 -17.97 -45.64 25.05
CA THR A 717 -18.76 -46.78 24.58
C THR A 717 -20.18 -46.33 24.21
N ARG A 718 -20.51 -46.49 22.91
CA ARG A 718 -21.79 -46.13 22.26
C ARG A 718 -22.09 -44.64 22.08
N LYS A 719 -21.23 -43.71 22.49
CA LYS A 719 -21.29 -42.34 21.93
C LYS A 719 -20.52 -42.32 20.60
N SER A 720 -20.80 -41.34 19.76
CA SER A 720 -20.12 -41.16 18.48
C SER A 720 -19.91 -39.68 18.16
N GLY A 721 -19.01 -39.37 17.23
CA GLY A 721 -18.84 -38.02 16.70
C GLY A 721 -17.41 -37.65 16.34
N THR A 722 -17.25 -36.44 15.78
CA THR A 722 -15.97 -35.79 15.51
C THR A 722 -16.04 -34.29 15.79
N GLY A 723 -14.90 -33.65 16.06
CA GLY A 723 -14.81 -32.21 16.30
C GLY A 723 -13.38 -31.69 16.17
N THR A 724 -13.17 -30.41 16.44
CA THR A 724 -11.86 -29.76 16.33
C THR A 724 -11.62 -28.82 17.51
N ALA A 725 -10.45 -28.93 18.13
CA ALA A 725 -9.98 -28.05 19.19
C ALA A 725 -8.93 -27.06 18.67
N LEU A 726 -9.25 -25.77 18.70
CA LEU A 726 -8.36 -24.68 18.29
C LEU A 726 -7.70 -24.04 19.51
N VAL A 727 -6.41 -23.72 19.41
CA VAL A 727 -5.65 -23.11 20.52
C VAL A 727 -6.06 -21.63 20.68
N GLN A 728 -6.41 -21.22 21.89
CA GLN A 728 -6.77 -19.84 22.18
C GLN A 728 -5.51 -18.96 22.25
N ALA A 729 -5.40 -17.98 21.34
CA ALA A 729 -4.19 -17.18 21.20
C ALA A 729 -4.04 -16.07 22.27
N LEU A 730 -5.15 -15.64 22.90
CA LEU A 730 -5.19 -14.53 23.85
C LEU A 730 -5.93 -14.91 25.15
N PRO A 731 -5.42 -14.57 26.35
CA PRO A 731 -6.09 -14.85 27.63
C PRO A 731 -7.42 -14.10 27.86
N SER A 732 -7.73 -13.13 27.01
CA SER A 732 -8.95 -12.33 27.05
C SER A 732 -9.29 -11.87 25.62
N PRO A 733 -9.81 -12.78 24.78
CA PRO A 733 -10.04 -12.51 23.37
C PRO A 733 -11.30 -11.66 23.17
N THR A 734 -11.38 -10.97 22.04
CA THR A 734 -12.45 -10.00 21.74
C THR A 734 -13.29 -10.45 20.55
N PHE A 735 -14.59 -10.67 20.78
CA PHE A 735 -15.56 -10.90 19.71
C PHE A 735 -16.10 -9.56 19.21
N GLN A 736 -15.46 -8.98 18.18
CA GLN A 736 -15.86 -7.69 17.61
C GLN A 736 -15.42 -7.62 16.15
N GLY A 737 -16.29 -7.11 15.26
CA GLY A 737 -16.00 -6.99 13.84
C GLY A 737 -17.10 -7.63 13.00
N THR A 738 -16.83 -7.83 11.72
CA THR A 738 -17.72 -8.50 10.78
C THR A 738 -17.25 -9.93 10.58
N TYR A 739 -18.13 -10.91 10.72
CA TYR A 739 -17.81 -12.33 10.57
C TYR A 739 -18.70 -12.96 9.50
N GLY A 740 -18.10 -13.79 8.64
CA GLY A 740 -18.82 -14.84 7.94
C GLY A 740 -19.20 -15.94 8.94
N VAL A 741 -20.37 -16.55 8.73
CA VAL A 741 -20.99 -17.51 9.65
C VAL A 741 -21.29 -18.79 8.89
N SER A 742 -21.10 -19.93 9.56
CA SER A 742 -21.60 -21.23 9.10
C SER A 742 -22.04 -22.07 10.31
N VAL A 743 -23.30 -22.50 10.35
CA VAL A 743 -23.87 -23.33 11.43
C VAL A 743 -24.55 -24.55 10.83
N GLN A 744 -24.33 -25.72 11.44
CA GLN A 744 -24.95 -26.99 11.10
C GLN A 744 -25.83 -27.48 12.24
N GLN A 745 -27.13 -27.60 12.00
CA GLN A 745 -28.01 -28.30 12.92
C GLN A 745 -27.87 -29.82 12.74
N LEU A 746 -27.65 -30.55 13.85
CA LEU A 746 -27.40 -31.98 13.84
C LEU A 746 -28.71 -32.77 13.73
N GLY A 747 -28.70 -33.86 12.94
CA GLY A 747 -29.92 -34.54 12.51
C GLY A 747 -29.89 -36.06 12.57
N THR A 748 -31.06 -36.64 12.83
CA THR A 748 -31.28 -38.10 12.84
C THR A 748 -32.58 -38.44 12.10
N LEU A 749 -32.46 -38.89 10.86
CA LEU A 749 -33.59 -39.24 10.01
C LEU A 749 -34.08 -40.67 10.29
N ASN A 750 -35.12 -40.82 11.12
CA ASN A 750 -35.88 -42.06 11.20
C ASN A 750 -37.40 -41.80 11.22
N THR A 751 -37.93 -41.36 10.07
CA THR A 751 -39.33 -40.97 9.90
C THR A 751 -40.31 -42.08 10.28
N ALA A 752 -40.05 -43.34 9.89
CA ALA A 752 -40.96 -44.44 10.19
C ALA A 752 -40.97 -44.81 11.68
N ARG A 753 -39.83 -44.82 12.39
CA ARG A 753 -39.86 -45.02 13.85
C ARG A 753 -40.38 -43.81 14.60
N ASN A 754 -40.14 -42.59 14.14
CA ASN A 754 -40.68 -41.41 14.81
C ASN A 754 -42.22 -41.42 14.76
N GLN A 755 -42.81 -41.83 13.64
CA GLN A 755 -44.26 -42.13 13.55
C GLN A 755 -44.70 -43.30 14.44
N THR A 756 -43.88 -44.36 14.56
CA THR A 756 -44.19 -45.54 15.40
C THR A 756 -44.08 -45.27 16.91
N LEU A 757 -43.20 -44.35 17.32
CA LEU A 757 -42.88 -44.01 18.70
C LEU A 757 -43.53 -42.70 19.18
N GLY A 758 -44.21 -41.96 18.30
CA GLY A 758 -44.81 -40.66 18.60
C GLY A 758 -43.78 -39.53 18.83
N LEU A 759 -42.53 -39.71 18.36
CA LEU A 759 -41.47 -38.73 18.50
C LEU A 759 -41.60 -37.67 17.39
N PRO A 760 -41.42 -36.36 17.69
CA PRO A 760 -41.23 -35.36 16.64
C PRO A 760 -40.05 -35.74 15.75
N VAL A 761 -40.17 -35.53 14.43
CA VAL A 761 -38.96 -35.33 13.61
C VAL A 761 -38.55 -33.88 13.84
N GLY A 762 -37.28 -33.65 14.15
CA GLY A 762 -36.76 -32.28 14.23
C GLY A 762 -36.94 -31.56 12.90
N ALA A 763 -37.11 -30.25 12.94
CA ALA A 763 -36.71 -29.44 11.79
C ALA A 763 -35.18 -29.56 11.63
N TRP A 764 -34.67 -29.28 10.44
CA TRP A 764 -33.25 -29.04 10.21
C TRP A 764 -33.06 -27.65 9.63
N SER A 765 -31.97 -26.99 10.02
CA SER A 765 -31.49 -25.75 9.41
C SER A 765 -29.98 -25.88 9.23
N ASP A 766 -29.50 -25.72 8.00
CA ASP A 766 -28.16 -25.16 7.82
C ASP A 766 -28.31 -23.62 7.77
N ILE A 767 -27.23 -22.90 8.09
CA ILE A 767 -27.20 -21.43 8.13
C ILE A 767 -25.85 -20.95 7.62
N SER A 768 -25.85 -20.03 6.66
CA SER A 768 -24.69 -19.22 6.29
C SER A 768 -24.99 -17.72 6.40
N GLY A 769 -24.05 -16.87 5.98
CA GLY A 769 -24.21 -15.42 5.91
C GLY A 769 -23.32 -14.63 6.86
N GLN A 770 -23.68 -13.39 7.14
CA GLN A 770 -22.83 -12.40 7.81
C GLN A 770 -23.43 -11.96 9.15
N ILE A 771 -22.62 -11.92 10.21
CA ILE A 771 -22.95 -11.27 11.47
C ILE A 771 -21.85 -10.26 11.86
N MET A 772 -22.25 -9.05 12.20
CA MET A 772 -21.41 -8.02 12.80
C MET A 772 -21.60 -8.03 14.32
N ALA A 773 -20.49 -8.17 15.06
CA ALA A 773 -20.43 -8.11 16.52
C ALA A 773 -19.93 -6.73 16.98
N SER A 774 -20.68 -6.06 17.85
CA SER A 774 -20.34 -4.73 18.38
C SER A 774 -19.56 -4.78 19.70
N SER A 775 -18.80 -3.73 19.98
CA SER A 775 -18.21 -3.49 21.32
C SER A 775 -19.24 -3.27 22.43
N SER A 776 -20.52 -3.07 22.09
CA SER A 776 -21.65 -3.07 23.02
C SER A 776 -22.29 -4.45 23.19
N SER A 777 -21.63 -5.53 22.74
CA SER A 777 -22.08 -6.92 22.80
C SER A 777 -23.43 -7.22 22.12
N ASN A 778 -23.75 -6.46 21.06
CA ASN A 778 -24.89 -6.71 20.20
C ASN A 778 -24.43 -7.43 18.92
N LEU A 779 -25.31 -8.25 18.35
CA LEU A 779 -25.13 -8.89 17.05
C LEU A 779 -26.15 -8.30 16.07
N THR A 780 -25.74 -8.01 14.85
CA THR A 780 -26.61 -7.58 13.74
C THR A 780 -26.07 -8.12 12.43
N GLY A 781 -26.91 -8.58 11.52
CA GLY A 781 -26.41 -9.16 10.28
C GLY A 781 -27.49 -9.54 9.27
N THR A 782 -27.08 -10.29 8.26
CA THR A 782 -27.97 -10.90 7.28
C THR A 782 -27.49 -12.32 7.02
N LEU A 783 -28.37 -13.29 7.30
CA LEU A 783 -28.12 -14.71 7.12
C LEU A 783 -28.79 -15.22 5.85
N ASP A 784 -28.36 -16.39 5.40
CA ASP A 784 -29.03 -17.21 4.42
C ASP A 784 -29.28 -18.57 5.11
N ILE A 785 -30.46 -19.15 4.92
CA ILE A 785 -30.96 -20.25 5.77
C ILE A 785 -31.71 -21.27 4.90
N ASP A 786 -31.19 -22.50 4.79
CA ASP A 786 -31.90 -23.65 4.20
C ASP A 786 -32.56 -24.52 5.28
N GLN A 787 -33.90 -24.67 5.24
CA GLN A 787 -34.67 -25.37 6.29
C GLN A 787 -35.55 -26.51 5.79
N VAL A 788 -35.65 -27.57 6.60
CA VAL A 788 -36.50 -28.74 6.39
C VAL A 788 -37.55 -28.84 7.50
N ASN A 789 -38.83 -28.98 7.17
CA ASN A 789 -39.90 -29.07 8.18
C ASN A 789 -40.24 -30.52 8.56
N GLY A 790 -40.07 -30.88 9.83
CA GLY A 790 -40.32 -32.22 10.36
C GLY A 790 -41.78 -32.62 10.57
N LEU A 791 -42.77 -31.77 10.28
CA LEU A 791 -44.19 -32.06 10.59
C LEU A 791 -44.92 -32.83 9.48
N PHE A 792 -44.63 -34.13 9.36
CA PHE A 792 -45.15 -35.07 8.34
C PHE A 792 -46.69 -35.26 8.21
N LEU A 793 -47.52 -34.45 8.87
CA LEU A 793 -48.98 -34.66 9.00
C LEU A 793 -49.85 -33.51 8.46
N GLY A 794 -49.26 -32.56 7.71
CA GLY A 794 -49.98 -31.42 7.13
C GLY A 794 -50.41 -31.61 5.66
N PRO A 795 -51.70 -31.41 5.29
CA PRO A 795 -52.14 -31.43 3.89
C PRO A 795 -51.64 -30.27 3.01
N SER A 796 -50.89 -29.32 3.57
CA SER A 796 -50.59 -28.00 2.98
C SER A 796 -49.19 -27.85 2.34
N GLY A 797 -48.41 -28.93 2.23
CA GLY A 797 -47.47 -29.13 1.12
C GLY A 797 -46.12 -28.40 1.09
N ASN A 798 -45.79 -27.51 2.03
CA ASN A 798 -44.45 -26.92 2.11
C ASN A 798 -43.54 -27.75 3.04
N PHE A 799 -42.60 -28.49 2.46
CA PHE A 799 -41.67 -29.39 3.17
C PHE A 799 -40.25 -28.82 3.34
N TRP A 800 -39.86 -27.89 2.46
CA TRP A 800 -38.54 -27.26 2.38
C TRP A 800 -38.72 -25.74 2.30
N MET A 801 -37.84 -24.97 2.93
CA MET A 801 -37.92 -23.50 2.97
C MET A 801 -36.52 -22.85 3.01
N GLN A 802 -36.12 -22.27 1.90
CA GLN A 802 -34.93 -21.43 1.80
C GLN A 802 -35.31 -19.96 2.06
N THR A 803 -34.59 -19.32 2.99
CA THR A 803 -34.80 -17.92 3.39
C THR A 803 -33.51 -17.12 3.16
N PRO A 804 -33.23 -16.70 1.91
CA PRO A 804 -32.08 -15.86 1.62
C PRO A 804 -32.31 -14.43 2.11
N GLY A 805 -31.24 -13.74 2.52
CA GLY A 805 -31.30 -12.34 2.95
C GLY A 805 -32.03 -12.11 4.29
N ALA A 806 -32.04 -13.11 5.17
CA ALA A 806 -32.66 -13.08 6.49
C ALA A 806 -31.95 -12.10 7.44
N SER A 807 -32.47 -10.88 7.58
CA SER A 807 -31.98 -9.92 8.59
C SER A 807 -32.04 -10.51 10.00
N THR A 808 -30.90 -10.53 10.69
CA THR A 808 -30.76 -11.08 12.05
C THR A 808 -30.30 -10.01 13.06
N THR A 809 -30.71 -10.19 14.31
CA THR A 809 -30.26 -9.41 15.47
C THR A 809 -29.99 -10.34 16.64
N GLY A 810 -29.15 -9.94 17.58
CA GLY A 810 -28.78 -10.79 18.71
C GLY A 810 -27.93 -10.06 19.74
N ASN A 811 -27.38 -10.82 20.68
CA ASN A 811 -26.47 -10.29 21.69
C ASN A 811 -25.53 -11.39 22.18
N PHE A 812 -24.52 -10.99 22.95
CA PHE A 812 -23.72 -11.89 23.77
C PHE A 812 -23.37 -11.22 25.11
N THR A 813 -22.89 -12.04 26.04
CA THR A 813 -22.35 -11.63 27.34
C THR A 813 -20.99 -12.29 27.52
N THR A 814 -19.98 -11.48 27.83
CA THR A 814 -18.60 -11.95 28.02
C THR A 814 -18.49 -12.87 29.24
N GLY A 815 -17.69 -13.93 29.11
CA GLY A 815 -17.45 -14.91 30.16
C GLY A 815 -15.98 -15.31 30.24
N ALA A 816 -15.64 -16.14 31.23
CA ALA A 816 -14.26 -16.56 31.49
C ALA A 816 -13.68 -17.38 30.33
N GLN A 817 -12.37 -17.24 30.09
CA GLN A 817 -11.61 -17.99 29.07
C GLN A 817 -12.21 -17.92 27.65
N GLY A 818 -12.87 -16.82 27.28
CA GLY A 818 -13.46 -16.65 25.95
C GLY A 818 -14.80 -17.40 25.71
N ARG A 819 -15.34 -18.09 26.72
CA ARG A 819 -16.67 -18.72 26.65
C ARG A 819 -17.77 -17.70 26.94
N PHE A 820 -18.34 -17.12 25.90
CA PHE A 820 -19.40 -16.12 25.97
C PHE A 820 -20.78 -16.80 25.76
N THR A 821 -21.85 -16.20 26.29
CA THR A 821 -23.22 -16.73 26.14
C THR A 821 -24.14 -15.66 25.56
N GLY A 822 -25.01 -16.02 24.62
CA GLY A 822 -25.84 -15.05 23.91
C GLY A 822 -26.92 -15.70 23.06
N SER A 823 -27.35 -15.00 22.01
CA SER A 823 -28.30 -15.54 21.04
C SER A 823 -28.24 -14.85 19.68
N ILE A 824 -28.74 -15.55 18.66
CA ILE A 824 -28.96 -15.08 17.28
C ILE A 824 -30.47 -15.21 16.99
N THR A 825 -31.13 -14.12 16.63
CA THR A 825 -32.59 -14.11 16.37
C THR A 825 -32.82 -14.30 14.88
N LEU A 826 -33.51 -15.38 14.51
CA LEU A 826 -33.89 -15.68 13.14
C LEU A 826 -35.28 -15.10 12.82
N PRO A 827 -35.57 -14.68 11.58
CA PRO A 827 -36.88 -14.14 11.22
C PRO A 827 -37.98 -15.21 11.33
N ALA A 828 -39.19 -14.77 11.72
CA ALA A 828 -40.33 -15.66 11.91
C ALA A 828 -40.87 -16.21 10.57
N THR A 829 -40.56 -17.48 10.26
CA THR A 829 -41.15 -18.21 9.13
C THR A 829 -42.56 -18.71 9.46
N THR A 830 -43.39 -18.95 8.43
CA THR A 830 -44.84 -19.21 8.60
C THR A 830 -45.19 -20.63 9.05
N SER A 831 -44.20 -21.49 9.31
CA SER A 831 -44.39 -22.85 9.83
C SER A 831 -43.15 -23.34 10.60
N THR A 832 -43.18 -23.19 11.94
CA THR A 832 -42.26 -23.82 12.93
C THR A 832 -40.76 -23.72 12.63
N GLN A 833 -39.96 -22.83 13.25
CA GLN A 833 -40.13 -22.02 14.47
C GLN A 833 -39.64 -20.57 14.27
N PRO A 834 -40.28 -19.56 14.89
CA PRO A 834 -39.66 -18.26 15.15
C PRO A 834 -38.59 -18.39 16.25
N GLY A 835 -37.38 -18.80 15.86
CA GLY A 835 -36.29 -19.14 16.78
C GLY A 835 -35.40 -17.94 17.16
N THR A 836 -35.26 -17.71 18.47
CA THR A 836 -34.05 -17.11 19.03
C THR A 836 -33.09 -18.24 19.34
N LEU A 837 -32.15 -18.51 18.43
CA LEU A 837 -31.10 -19.52 18.59
C LEU A 837 -30.24 -19.14 19.81
N GLY A 838 -30.32 -19.92 20.87
CA GLY A 838 -29.49 -19.78 22.06
C GLY A 838 -28.07 -20.24 21.75
N ALA A 839 -27.06 -19.43 22.08
CA ALA A 839 -25.69 -19.68 21.68
C ALA A 839 -24.70 -19.63 22.85
N VAL A 840 -23.77 -20.60 22.87
CA VAL A 840 -22.47 -20.45 23.54
C VAL A 840 -21.42 -20.21 22.46
N PHE A 841 -20.72 -19.08 22.57
CA PHE A 841 -19.64 -18.68 21.68
C PHE A 841 -18.30 -18.95 22.36
N TYR A 842 -17.40 -19.66 21.68
CA TYR A 842 -16.06 -20.00 22.13
C TYR A 842 -15.05 -19.21 21.31
N VAL A 843 -14.63 -18.06 21.86
CA VAL A 843 -13.76 -17.10 21.19
C VAL A 843 -12.31 -17.61 21.27
N VAL A 844 -11.75 -17.98 20.12
CA VAL A 844 -10.39 -18.52 19.97
C VAL A 844 -9.37 -17.37 19.95
N ASP A 845 -9.68 -16.35 19.17
CA ASP A 845 -8.89 -15.15 18.94
C ASP A 845 -9.84 -14.04 18.38
N ASP A 846 -9.30 -12.96 17.83
CA ASP A 846 -10.09 -11.91 17.18
C ASP A 846 -10.65 -12.32 15.80
N SER A 847 -10.06 -13.33 15.16
CA SER A 847 -10.46 -13.86 13.87
C SER A 847 -11.53 -14.95 13.93
N THR A 848 -11.56 -15.76 14.99
CA THR A 848 -12.25 -17.05 15.00
C THR A 848 -13.07 -17.28 16.28
N VAL A 849 -14.35 -17.62 16.10
CA VAL A 849 -15.27 -17.98 17.18
C VAL A 849 -16.02 -19.26 16.82
N MET A 850 -15.97 -20.28 17.67
CA MET A 850 -16.76 -21.50 17.49
C MET A 850 -18.12 -21.36 18.19
N LEU A 851 -19.18 -21.97 17.67
CA LEU A 851 -20.54 -21.84 18.17
C LEU A 851 -21.12 -23.21 18.57
N LEU A 852 -21.81 -23.23 19.72
CA LEU A 852 -22.72 -24.30 20.15
C LEU A 852 -24.13 -23.73 20.32
N GLU A 853 -25.13 -24.34 19.71
CA GLU A 853 -26.55 -24.06 20.01
C GLU A 853 -26.95 -24.71 21.34
N ASN A 854 -27.60 -23.95 22.22
CA ASN A 854 -27.91 -24.33 23.60
C ASN A 854 -29.40 -24.22 23.97
N ASP A 855 -30.28 -24.45 23.00
CA ASP A 855 -31.74 -24.55 23.22
C ASP A 855 -32.29 -25.96 22.89
N ALA A 856 -33.44 -26.06 22.24
CA ALA A 856 -34.15 -27.30 21.93
C ALA A 856 -33.54 -28.09 20.75
N THR A 857 -32.81 -27.42 19.86
CA THR A 857 -32.06 -28.04 18.76
C THR A 857 -30.57 -28.12 19.10
N PRO A 858 -29.84 -29.19 18.71
CA PRO A 858 -28.38 -29.21 18.78
C PRO A 858 -27.75 -28.84 17.45
N ALA A 859 -26.94 -27.79 17.44
CA ALA A 859 -26.13 -27.37 16.32
C ALA A 859 -24.71 -27.01 16.77
N VAL A 860 -23.76 -27.13 15.84
CA VAL A 860 -22.43 -26.54 15.97
C VAL A 860 -22.15 -25.61 14.81
N GLY A 861 -21.32 -24.60 15.01
CA GLY A 861 -20.94 -23.68 13.95
C GLY A 861 -19.60 -23.04 14.17
N ILE A 862 -19.22 -22.20 13.21
CA ILE A 862 -18.01 -21.38 13.24
C ILE A 862 -18.33 -20.00 12.65
N LEU A 863 -17.68 -18.99 13.21
CA LEU A 863 -17.66 -17.62 12.73
C LEU A 863 -16.20 -17.25 12.47
N ARG A 864 -15.92 -16.73 11.28
CA ARG A 864 -14.58 -16.27 10.86
C ARG A 864 -14.65 -14.83 10.41
N VAL A 865 -13.71 -14.00 10.85
CA VAL A 865 -13.71 -12.56 10.55
C VAL A 865 -13.54 -12.35 9.04
N GLN A 866 -14.35 -11.45 8.48
CA GLN A 866 -14.26 -11.05 7.08
C GLN A 866 -13.04 -10.15 6.88
N ASN A 867 -12.00 -10.69 6.25
CA ASN A 867 -10.65 -10.13 6.17
C ASN A 867 -10.20 -10.03 4.71
N PHE A 868 -10.18 -8.80 4.18
CA PHE A 868 -10.18 -8.51 2.74
C PHE A 868 -9.34 -7.27 2.39
#